data_AF-A0A973F9K1-F1
#
_entry.id   AF-A0A973F9K1-F1
#
_cell.length_a   1.000
_cell.length_b   1.000
_cell.length_c   1.000
_cell.angle_alpha   90.00
_cell.angle_beta   90.00
_cell.angle_gamma   90.00
#
_symmetry.space_group_name_H-M   'P 1'
#
loop_
_entity.id
_entity.type
_entity.pdbx_description
1 polymer ?
#
loop_
_entity_poly.entity_id
_entity_poly.type
_entity_poly.pdbx_seq_one_letter_code
_entity_poly.pdbx_strand_id
1 'polypeptide(L)'
;MKLFNGETPLLALICLIVLAGPGFSTGNAFAAGRQEEKSAVVSRTKESKAGSVSEKLGLNSIVLYSARDSLIYNLQGKTMELWGKARLTHDNTTVSAPEITIDLETELLQARGSAVPSTNASDQPAFSDLNGSFRAQRISYNFKTGRGETSQIESTVNGVIFSGKKVERLEDGRMEIRDGIFTTCDDPQPHYWFSSSHLTIIPDSRIVARPFVMHVRPELFSRRLPAFPVLALPYMVFPIREGRASGILIPRMGHDERGFYLSRIGYYWAINDYMDLRAEGDISLNGSWRLGERFRYAKTGAFTGALSGEYKNYFIENDSQWYRSWIVNFRHNQEFDSTARLDVNADIQGGNRYYDMNSMDPLDIVNQQSISNVSFGKTSNDDNALSALFYSRAENLLDRSSIQKMGVSYYQNRMYPFRNRGGTKWLEDLSLTGGASYVGNLTHENDLSVYGYSANANIEVGYYRELGEGSNALFTQGISLQKSSPDANYYDEVYDGMSVTLPFRMQSTLFRHFSVNAGLTFNRFQHASDGSKDFSSTLFTLDAGTRLYAAFNTGFLENMTGLKAIRHVFIPTLTYAWNPAFSASAYNYYHKQYDWIDPRFFSRFDNNIFAGLPEGQSSLGITLKNIIQGKFRGNGSPDGTGLSGKGEHTKQLLSLTASTAYNFSSETCPLEPLTIVASSNALSDNLLLSTGGMYDFYSYDPLTGERNGRLNSEDGNGLLRFVKGFVNMTMSIRGRRTDGSLPGAPVTPVLPNAARSIYRDRFNTINFDSIDFTIPWELRLSLFLQSDRSNPLNPVQANSLLNTSVKASIMKNWQIELDSGYDFENDELVFPMVQVYRDLHCWQFGVQMVPFGEYRSFSIQLGLKPGQFSDLRFKAGGSTKGWY
;
A
#
# COMPACT_ATOMS: atom_id res chain seq x y z
N MET A 1 -7.44 -33.02 5.40
CA MET A 1 -7.15 -33.48 6.78
C MET A 1 -6.74 -34.96 6.72
N LYS A 2 -5.50 -35.20 6.26
CA LYS A 2 -4.75 -36.48 6.16
C LYS A 2 -3.27 -36.11 5.87
N LEU A 3 -2.77 -35.15 6.64
CA LEU A 3 -1.37 -34.71 6.66
C LEU A 3 -0.92 -35.00 8.09
N PHE A 4 0.30 -35.47 8.30
CA PHE A 4 0.86 -36.04 9.54
C PHE A 4 0.71 -37.57 9.66
N ASN A 5 1.47 -38.29 8.85
CA ASN A 5 2.07 -39.56 9.25
C ASN A 5 3.59 -39.45 8.99
N GLY A 6 4.42 -39.79 9.98
CA GLY A 6 5.85 -40.08 9.80
C GLY A 6 6.83 -39.11 10.50
N GLU A 7 7.25 -39.48 11.71
CA GLU A 7 8.60 -39.32 12.30
C GLU A 7 9.31 -37.95 12.40
N THR A 8 8.61 -36.82 12.23
CA THR A 8 9.16 -35.49 12.54
C THR A 8 8.82 -34.85 13.91
N PRO A 9 7.93 -35.38 14.79
CA PRO A 9 7.48 -34.59 15.93
C PRO A 9 8.43 -34.62 17.15
N LEU A 10 9.45 -35.48 17.18
CA LEU A 10 10.28 -35.62 18.40
C LEU A 10 11.38 -34.55 18.52
N LEU A 11 12.02 -34.13 17.42
CA LEU A 11 13.08 -33.12 17.47
C LEU A 11 12.56 -31.69 17.65
N ALA A 12 11.39 -31.37 17.11
CA ALA A 12 10.73 -30.08 17.30
C ALA A 12 10.24 -29.89 18.75
N LEU A 13 9.79 -30.97 19.40
CA LEU A 13 9.38 -30.95 20.80
C LEU A 13 10.60 -30.79 21.75
N ILE A 14 11.74 -31.40 21.41
CA ILE A 14 12.96 -31.32 22.23
C ILE A 14 13.61 -29.92 22.13
N CYS A 15 13.59 -29.25 20.97
CA CYS A 15 14.05 -27.86 20.85
C CYS A 15 13.17 -26.87 21.64
N LEU A 16 11.87 -27.14 21.78
CA LEU A 16 10.96 -26.30 22.56
C LEU A 16 11.14 -26.49 24.08
N ILE A 17 11.61 -27.66 24.52
CA ILE A 17 11.88 -27.97 25.92
C ILE A 17 13.23 -27.40 26.38
N VAL A 18 14.21 -27.24 25.49
CA VAL A 18 15.52 -26.62 25.85
C VAL A 18 15.44 -25.09 25.93
N LEU A 19 14.44 -24.46 25.30
CA LEU A 19 14.17 -23.01 25.42
C LEU A 19 13.23 -22.65 26.60
N ALA A 20 12.73 -23.65 27.33
CA ALA A 20 11.76 -23.45 28.41
C ALA A 20 12.21 -24.09 29.74
N GLY A 21 12.96 -23.33 30.55
CA GLY A 21 13.06 -23.57 31.99
C GLY A 21 14.10 -22.70 32.71
N PRO A 22 13.87 -22.22 33.95
CA PRO A 22 12.61 -21.97 34.65
C PRO A 22 12.43 -20.47 34.96
N GLY A 23 11.26 -19.92 34.63
CA GLY A 23 10.90 -18.53 34.94
C GLY A 23 9.39 -18.33 35.02
N PHE A 24 8.65 -19.38 35.37
CA PHE A 24 7.22 -19.28 35.66
C PHE A 24 7.03 -19.42 37.17
N SER A 25 7.03 -18.29 37.88
CA SER A 25 6.39 -18.20 39.20
C SER A 25 5.02 -17.57 39.02
N THR A 26 3.98 -18.39 39.11
CA THR A 26 2.61 -17.95 39.31
C THR A 26 2.45 -17.48 40.76
N GLY A 27 2.18 -16.19 40.95
CA GLY A 27 1.77 -15.62 42.24
C GLY A 27 0.54 -14.74 42.04
N ASN A 28 -0.61 -15.23 42.51
CA ASN A 28 -1.87 -14.49 42.57
C ASN A 28 -1.77 -13.30 43.55
N ALA A 29 -2.43 -12.18 43.22
CA ALA A 29 -3.59 -11.64 43.95
C ALA A 29 -3.81 -10.12 43.71
N PHE A 30 -5.05 -9.79 43.35
CA PHE A 30 -5.83 -8.58 43.68
C PHE A 30 -5.19 -7.19 43.61
N ALA A 31 -5.78 -6.30 42.81
CA ALA A 31 -6.81 -5.38 43.31
C ALA A 31 -7.31 -4.43 42.22
N ALA A 32 -8.59 -4.10 42.32
CA ALA A 32 -9.31 -3.15 41.50
C ALA A 32 -8.69 -1.74 41.53
N GLY A 33 -8.73 -1.05 40.39
CA GLY A 33 -8.36 0.35 40.25
C GLY A 33 -8.98 0.96 38.99
N ARG A 34 -10.27 1.26 39.09
CA ARG A 34 -11.07 1.97 38.09
C ARG A 34 -10.81 3.47 38.23
N GLN A 35 -10.18 4.12 37.25
CA GLN A 35 -10.34 5.56 37.03
C GLN A 35 -10.26 5.88 35.52
N GLU A 36 -11.43 6.15 34.94
CA GLU A 36 -11.57 6.96 33.73
C GLU A 36 -11.55 8.44 34.17
N GLU A 37 -10.55 9.20 33.72
CA GLU A 37 -10.61 10.66 33.73
C GLU A 37 -11.14 11.15 32.38
N LYS A 38 -12.43 11.48 32.33
CA LYS A 38 -12.99 12.38 31.31
C LYS A 38 -13.15 13.75 31.95
N SER A 39 -12.27 14.68 31.59
CA SER A 39 -12.42 16.10 31.86
C SER A 39 -13.55 16.68 31.00
N ALA A 40 -14.66 17.03 31.64
CA ALA A 40 -15.68 17.93 31.11
C ALA A 40 -15.71 19.19 31.97
N VAL A 41 -15.25 20.29 31.38
CA VAL A 41 -15.30 21.63 31.96
C VAL A 41 -16.75 22.11 31.93
N VAL A 42 -17.38 22.22 33.09
CA VAL A 42 -18.68 22.89 33.26
C VAL A 42 -18.50 24.05 34.22
N SER A 43 -18.54 25.26 33.66
CA SER A 43 -18.57 26.53 34.37
C SER A 43 -19.90 26.69 35.12
N ARG A 44 -19.85 26.68 36.45
CA ARG A 44 -20.96 27.09 37.33
C ARG A 44 -20.95 28.60 37.50
N THR A 45 -21.97 29.28 36.99
CA THR A 45 -22.34 30.63 37.43
C THR A 45 -23.52 30.50 38.38
N LYS A 46 -23.35 31.00 39.61
CA LYS A 46 -24.40 31.16 40.62
C LYS A 46 -25.27 32.35 40.23
N GLU A 47 -26.59 32.18 40.22
CA GLU A 47 -27.54 33.30 40.36
C GLU A 47 -28.61 33.02 41.41
N SER A 48 -28.96 34.11 42.10
CA SER A 48 -29.75 34.21 43.32
C SER A 48 -31.26 34.15 43.07
N LYS A 49 -32.00 33.63 44.04
CA LYS A 49 -33.45 33.78 44.15
C LYS A 49 -33.83 35.24 44.45
N ALA A 50 -34.72 35.81 43.65
CA ALA A 50 -35.68 36.84 44.04
C ALA A 50 -37.04 36.50 43.43
N GLY A 51 -38.10 36.58 44.22
CA GLY A 51 -39.45 36.17 43.82
C GLY A 51 -40.24 37.28 43.14
N SER A 52 -41.17 36.88 42.29
CA SER A 52 -42.40 37.60 42.03
C SER A 52 -43.44 36.63 41.45
N VAL A 53 -44.60 36.59 42.08
CA VAL A 53 -45.79 35.85 41.64
C VAL A 53 -46.28 36.47 40.32
N SER A 54 -46.40 35.66 39.27
CA SER A 54 -47.19 35.97 38.08
C SER A 54 -47.75 34.68 37.49
N GLU A 55 -48.99 34.75 37.04
CA GLU A 55 -49.86 33.64 36.64
C GLU A 55 -49.24 32.75 35.57
N LYS A 56 -49.36 31.43 35.76
CA LYS A 56 -49.00 30.42 34.75
C LYS A 56 -50.00 30.45 33.60
N LEU A 57 -49.55 30.97 32.46
CA LEU A 57 -50.18 30.79 31.15
C LEU A 57 -49.06 30.51 30.12
N GLY A 58 -49.11 29.32 29.50
CA GLY A 58 -48.55 28.97 28.19
C GLY A 58 -47.06 29.20 27.90
N LEU A 59 -46.40 28.17 27.35
CA LEU A 59 -45.01 28.14 26.84
C LEU A 59 -43.93 28.34 27.93
N ASN A 60 -43.17 27.28 28.21
CA ASN A 60 -42.09 27.25 29.22
C ASN A 60 -40.80 27.95 28.77
N SER A 61 -40.79 28.61 27.62
CA SER A 61 -39.63 29.32 27.07
C SER A 61 -40.05 30.62 26.35
N ILE A 62 -39.10 31.55 26.23
CA ILE A 62 -39.35 32.90 25.71
C ILE A 62 -39.58 32.82 24.19
N VAL A 63 -40.79 33.19 23.74
CA VAL A 63 -41.07 33.41 22.32
C VAL A 63 -40.58 34.80 21.92
N LEU A 64 -39.60 34.87 21.03
CA LEU A 64 -39.16 36.12 20.41
C LEU A 64 -39.89 36.28 19.08
N TYR A 65 -40.65 37.35 18.90
CA TYR A 65 -41.35 37.63 17.65
C TYR A 65 -41.03 39.04 17.12
N SER A 66 -41.07 39.18 15.80
CA SER A 66 -40.93 40.45 15.11
C SER A 66 -41.83 40.45 13.88
N ALA A 67 -42.45 41.58 13.59
CA ALA A 67 -43.32 41.79 12.45
C ALA A 67 -43.07 43.21 11.93
N ARG A 68 -42.99 43.40 10.60
CA ARG A 68 -42.70 44.72 10.00
C ARG A 68 -43.96 45.57 9.87
N ASP A 69 -45.11 44.95 9.62
CA ASP A 69 -46.35 45.65 9.28
C ASP A 69 -47.26 45.78 10.49
N SER A 70 -47.72 44.66 11.07
CA SER A 70 -48.69 44.69 12.17
C SER A 70 -48.63 43.45 13.07
N LEU A 71 -49.03 43.63 14.33
CA LEU A 71 -49.28 42.57 15.30
C LEU A 71 -50.70 42.74 15.84
N ILE A 72 -51.54 41.71 15.68
CA ILE A 72 -52.93 41.72 16.16
C ILE A 72 -53.05 40.65 17.23
N TYR A 73 -53.52 41.06 18.42
CA TYR A 73 -53.76 40.16 19.53
C TYR A 73 -55.24 40.13 19.87
N ASN A 74 -55.89 38.98 19.67
CA ASN A 74 -57.28 38.78 20.04
C ASN A 74 -57.37 38.15 21.43
N LEU A 75 -57.70 38.96 22.43
CA LEU A 75 -57.78 38.53 23.84
C LEU A 75 -58.92 37.54 24.12
N GLN A 76 -60.04 37.62 23.39
CA GLN A 76 -61.17 36.70 23.56
C GLN A 76 -60.92 35.35 22.89
N GLY A 77 -60.38 35.37 21.66
CA GLY A 77 -60.04 34.16 20.91
C GLY A 77 -58.67 33.56 21.27
N LYS A 78 -57.88 34.24 22.10
CA LYS A 78 -56.48 33.89 22.45
C LYS A 78 -55.60 33.62 21.22
N THR A 79 -55.80 34.37 20.14
CA THR A 79 -54.99 34.27 18.92
C THR A 79 -54.06 35.48 18.77
N MET A 80 -52.85 35.22 18.23
CA MET A 80 -51.86 36.24 17.87
C MET A 80 -51.53 36.13 16.39
N GLU A 81 -51.65 37.24 15.64
CA GLU A 81 -51.33 37.32 14.22
C GLU A 81 -50.19 38.32 13.97
N LEU A 82 -49.20 37.90 13.19
CA LEU A 82 -48.01 38.67 12.84
C LEU A 82 -47.97 38.87 11.32
N TRP A 83 -47.87 40.13 10.88
CA TRP A 83 -47.95 40.51 9.46
C TRP A 83 -46.71 41.26 8.97
N GLY A 84 -46.37 41.04 7.70
CA GLY A 84 -45.29 41.75 7.00
C GLY A 84 -43.91 41.24 7.39
N LYS A 85 -43.46 40.14 6.77
CA LYS A 85 -42.17 39.48 7.09
C LYS A 85 -42.04 39.17 8.58
N ALA A 86 -43.07 38.53 9.12
CA ALA A 86 -43.06 38.03 10.48
C ALA A 86 -41.92 37.01 10.67
N ARG A 87 -41.27 37.09 11.83
CA ARG A 87 -40.28 36.11 12.28
C ARG A 87 -40.56 35.79 13.74
N LEU A 88 -40.65 34.51 14.05
CA LEU A 88 -40.85 33.97 15.39
C LEU A 88 -39.74 32.98 15.71
N THR A 89 -39.17 33.08 16.91
CA THR A 89 -38.14 32.18 17.42
C THR A 89 -38.53 31.63 18.79
N HIS A 90 -38.44 30.31 18.95
CA HIS A 90 -38.76 29.58 20.19
C HIS A 90 -37.87 28.34 20.31
N ASP A 91 -37.15 28.18 21.43
CA ASP A 91 -36.27 27.02 21.73
C ASP A 91 -35.36 26.57 20.56
N ASN A 92 -34.72 27.54 19.89
CA ASN A 92 -33.85 27.37 18.70
C ASN A 92 -34.55 27.08 17.37
N THR A 93 -35.88 27.04 17.33
CA THR A 93 -36.64 27.01 16.07
C THR A 93 -36.96 28.43 15.64
N THR A 94 -36.77 28.75 14.37
CA THR A 94 -37.13 30.04 13.78
C THR A 94 -38.07 29.83 12.61
N VAL A 95 -39.26 30.44 12.68
CA VAL A 95 -40.25 30.47 11.60
C VAL A 95 -40.32 31.88 11.05
N SER A 96 -40.18 32.04 9.74
CA SER A 96 -40.36 33.33 9.07
C SER A 96 -41.37 33.20 7.95
N ALA A 97 -42.37 34.07 7.89
CA ALA A 97 -43.37 34.08 6.85
C ALA A 97 -44.01 35.47 6.70
N PRO A 98 -44.67 35.76 5.57
CA PRO A 98 -45.48 36.98 5.42
C PRO A 98 -46.58 37.10 6.48
N GLU A 99 -47.21 35.98 6.85
CA GLU A 99 -48.28 35.88 7.85
C GLU A 99 -47.98 34.70 8.80
N ILE A 100 -47.99 34.94 10.11
CA ILE A 100 -47.92 33.91 11.15
C ILE A 100 -49.07 34.11 12.13
N THR A 101 -49.95 33.11 12.24
CA THR A 101 -51.04 33.04 13.22
C THR A 101 -50.70 32.02 14.29
N ILE A 102 -50.92 32.34 15.56
CA ILE A 102 -50.70 31.45 16.69
C ILE A 102 -51.97 31.42 17.54
N ASP A 103 -52.49 30.23 17.76
CA ASP A 103 -53.51 29.98 18.77
C ASP A 103 -52.81 29.61 20.08
N LEU A 104 -52.96 30.46 21.10
CA LEU A 104 -52.29 30.33 22.39
C LEU A 104 -52.97 29.31 23.32
N GLU A 105 -54.19 28.87 23.00
CA GLU A 105 -54.89 27.83 23.77
C GLU A 105 -54.53 26.43 23.28
N THR A 106 -54.48 26.24 21.97
CA THR A 106 -54.07 24.96 21.36
C THR A 106 -52.56 24.87 21.12
N GLU A 107 -51.82 25.96 21.33
CA GLU A 107 -50.40 26.13 20.99
C GLU A 107 -50.09 25.77 19.54
N LEU A 108 -51.03 26.07 18.62
CA LEU A 108 -50.91 25.79 17.19
C LEU A 108 -50.43 27.03 16.45
N LEU A 109 -49.25 26.93 15.84
CA LEU A 109 -48.72 27.91 14.90
C LEU A 109 -49.13 27.55 13.47
N GLN A 110 -49.57 28.55 12.71
CA GLN A 110 -49.82 28.48 11.28
C GLN A 110 -49.06 29.61 10.57
N ALA A 111 -48.19 29.29 9.63
CA ALA A 111 -47.50 30.25 8.79
C ALA A 111 -47.90 30.08 7.33
N ARG A 112 -48.18 31.20 6.63
CA ARG A 112 -48.67 31.22 5.25
C ARG A 112 -47.88 32.21 4.39
N GLY A 113 -47.71 31.85 3.12
CA GLY A 113 -47.17 32.75 2.10
C GLY A 113 -48.16 33.85 1.70
N SER A 114 -47.66 34.89 1.03
CA SER A 114 -48.51 35.99 0.55
C SER A 114 -49.56 35.49 -0.47
N ALA A 115 -50.81 35.93 -0.33
CA ALA A 115 -51.92 35.58 -1.22
C ALA A 115 -51.79 36.19 -2.63
N VAL A 116 -50.85 37.12 -2.83
CA VAL A 116 -50.57 37.71 -4.14
C VAL A 116 -49.58 36.79 -4.89
N PRO A 117 -49.95 36.24 -6.07
CA PRO A 117 -49.02 35.43 -6.86
C PRO A 117 -47.89 36.33 -7.39
N SER A 118 -46.79 36.38 -6.66
CA SER A 118 -45.54 36.97 -7.12
C SER A 118 -44.63 35.85 -7.61
N THR A 119 -43.95 36.09 -8.73
CA THR A 119 -43.02 35.14 -9.37
C THR A 119 -41.72 34.94 -8.58
N ASN A 120 -41.59 35.49 -7.37
CA ASN A 120 -40.37 35.45 -6.58
C ASN A 120 -40.49 34.43 -5.43
N ALA A 121 -39.57 33.46 -5.39
CA ALA A 121 -39.41 32.46 -4.32
C ALA A 121 -39.07 33.06 -2.93
N SER A 122 -39.05 34.38 -2.79
CA SER A 122 -38.63 35.11 -1.58
C SER A 122 -39.73 35.29 -0.53
N ASP A 123 -41.00 34.99 -0.85
CA ASP A 123 -42.16 35.25 0.03
C ASP A 123 -42.83 33.97 0.58
N GLN A 124 -42.13 32.84 0.55
CA GLN A 124 -42.60 31.58 1.14
C GLN A 124 -42.21 31.46 2.62
N PRO A 125 -43.08 30.85 3.46
CA PRO A 125 -42.71 30.43 4.81
C PRO A 125 -41.41 29.62 4.84
N ALA A 126 -40.49 30.00 5.72
CA ALA A 126 -39.24 29.32 5.98
C ALA A 126 -39.16 28.91 7.45
N PHE A 127 -38.80 27.66 7.69
CA PHE A 127 -38.51 27.11 9.01
C PHE A 127 -37.03 26.78 9.09
N SER A 128 -36.39 27.06 10.22
CA SER A 128 -35.00 26.71 10.50
C SER A 128 -34.84 26.23 11.93
N ASP A 129 -34.06 25.17 12.14
CA ASP A 129 -33.65 24.66 13.44
C ASP A 129 -32.13 24.34 13.46
N LEU A 130 -31.66 23.62 14.49
CA LEU A 130 -30.27 23.17 14.63
C LEU A 130 -29.85 22.12 13.57
N ASN A 131 -30.81 21.43 12.96
CA ASN A 131 -30.60 20.25 12.12
C ASN A 131 -30.92 20.50 10.63
N GLY A 132 -31.49 21.65 10.28
CA GLY A 132 -31.72 22.05 8.89
C GLY A 132 -32.67 23.24 8.73
N SER A 133 -32.93 23.59 7.48
CA SER A 133 -33.96 24.57 7.12
C SER A 133 -34.76 24.10 5.93
N PHE A 134 -36.05 24.44 5.91
CA PHE A 134 -36.94 24.12 4.79
C PHE A 134 -37.88 25.29 4.48
N ARG A 135 -38.27 25.36 3.22
CA ARG A 135 -39.30 26.29 2.75
C ARG A 135 -40.57 25.52 2.42
N ALA A 136 -41.72 26.13 2.64
CA ALA A 136 -43.00 25.54 2.33
C ALA A 136 -44.08 26.59 2.08
N GLN A 137 -45.18 26.20 1.43
CA GLN A 137 -46.30 27.11 1.16
C GLN A 137 -47.14 27.39 2.42
N ARG A 138 -47.30 26.37 3.27
CA ARG A 138 -48.01 26.44 4.55
C ARG A 138 -47.29 25.57 5.57
N ILE A 139 -47.09 26.11 6.77
CA ILE A 139 -46.52 25.38 7.91
C ILE A 139 -47.55 25.43 9.03
N SER A 140 -47.96 24.27 9.52
CA SER A 140 -48.74 24.13 10.75
C SER A 140 -47.90 23.37 11.76
N TYR A 141 -47.71 23.89 12.97
CA TYR A 141 -46.88 23.26 14.00
C TYR A 141 -47.52 23.42 15.37
N ASN A 142 -47.66 22.33 16.12
CA ASN A 142 -48.23 22.35 17.46
C ASN A 142 -47.10 22.23 18.50
N PHE A 143 -46.85 23.28 19.28
CA PHE A 143 -45.73 23.32 20.23
C PHE A 143 -45.88 22.31 21.38
N LYS A 144 -47.12 21.97 21.76
CA LYS A 144 -47.42 21.03 22.86
C LYS A 144 -47.15 19.57 22.50
N THR A 145 -47.53 19.17 21.29
CA THR A 145 -47.44 17.77 20.81
C THR A 145 -46.21 17.51 19.94
N GLY A 146 -45.56 18.55 19.42
CA GLY A 146 -44.46 18.42 18.47
C GLY A 146 -44.89 17.95 17.07
N ARG A 147 -46.20 17.79 16.83
CA ARG A 147 -46.74 17.45 15.51
C ARG A 147 -46.68 18.65 14.58
N GLY A 148 -46.28 18.40 13.34
CA GLY A 148 -46.23 19.41 12.29
C GLY A 148 -46.82 18.89 10.98
N GLU A 149 -47.47 19.76 10.23
CA GLU A 149 -47.94 19.49 8.87
C GLU A 149 -47.47 20.61 7.97
N THR A 150 -46.90 20.25 6.82
CA THR A 150 -46.45 21.23 5.82
C THR A 150 -46.77 20.77 4.40
N SER A 151 -47.02 21.72 3.50
CA SER A 151 -47.38 21.46 2.11
C SER A 151 -46.38 22.09 1.15
N GLN A 152 -46.00 21.34 0.10
CA GLN A 152 -44.97 21.70 -0.87
C GLN A 152 -43.66 22.08 -0.18
N ILE A 153 -43.05 21.11 0.50
CA ILE A 153 -41.75 21.31 1.15
C ILE A 153 -40.65 21.32 0.09
N GLU A 154 -39.65 22.17 0.30
CA GLU A 154 -38.32 22.04 -0.30
C GLU A 154 -37.29 22.20 0.83
N SER A 155 -36.46 21.18 1.03
CA SER A 155 -35.49 21.12 2.12
C SER A 155 -34.15 20.61 1.61
N THR A 156 -33.06 21.09 2.19
CA THR A 156 -31.71 20.58 1.90
C THR A 156 -31.07 20.09 3.19
N VAL A 157 -30.68 18.81 3.24
CA VAL A 157 -30.03 18.19 4.39
C VAL A 157 -28.85 17.36 3.90
N ASN A 158 -27.65 17.58 4.45
CA ASN A 158 -26.41 16.86 4.09
C ASN A 158 -26.13 16.79 2.58
N GLY A 159 -26.40 17.89 1.85
CA GLY A 159 -26.21 17.96 0.39
C GLY A 159 -27.29 17.27 -0.45
N VAL A 160 -28.38 16.81 0.18
CA VAL A 160 -29.53 16.18 -0.48
C VAL A 160 -30.72 17.12 -0.44
N ILE A 161 -31.30 17.38 -1.60
CA ILE A 161 -32.49 18.19 -1.80
C ILE A 161 -33.71 17.27 -1.78
N PHE A 162 -34.63 17.55 -0.86
CA PHE A 162 -35.90 16.85 -0.70
C PHE A 162 -37.06 17.78 -1.06
N SER A 163 -38.03 17.25 -1.80
CA SER A 163 -39.29 17.90 -2.12
C SER A 163 -40.45 16.95 -1.84
N GLY A 164 -41.61 17.48 -1.45
CA GLY A 164 -42.78 16.65 -1.20
C GLY A 164 -44.07 17.45 -1.14
N LYS A 165 -45.17 16.87 -1.62
CA LYS A 165 -46.47 17.58 -1.64
C LYS A 165 -47.04 17.80 -0.25
N LYS A 166 -46.92 16.79 0.61
CA LYS A 166 -47.42 16.81 1.99
C LYS A 166 -46.41 16.14 2.90
N VAL A 167 -46.03 16.81 3.97
CA VAL A 167 -45.15 16.27 5.01
C VAL A 167 -45.84 16.37 6.36
N GLU A 168 -45.85 15.26 7.08
CA GLU A 168 -46.37 15.15 8.44
C GLU A 168 -45.25 14.73 9.37
N ARG A 169 -45.01 15.52 10.42
CA ARG A 169 -44.12 15.20 11.53
C ARG A 169 -44.94 14.60 12.66
N LEU A 170 -44.60 13.39 13.06
CA LEU A 170 -45.21 12.66 14.17
C LEU A 170 -44.60 13.09 15.52
N GLU A 171 -45.27 12.75 16.62
CA GLU A 171 -44.86 13.09 17.99
C GLU A 171 -43.48 12.52 18.37
N ASP A 172 -43.12 11.37 17.78
CA ASP A 172 -41.80 10.73 17.97
C ASP A 172 -40.70 11.30 17.07
N GLY A 173 -41.02 12.33 16.30
CA GLY A 173 -40.10 13.03 15.41
C GLY A 173 -39.88 12.36 14.05
N ARG A 174 -40.55 11.25 13.74
CA ARG A 174 -40.58 10.69 12.37
C ARG A 174 -41.28 11.65 11.42
N MET A 175 -40.82 11.70 10.18
CA MET A 175 -41.45 12.49 9.13
C MET A 175 -41.99 11.58 8.04
N GLU A 176 -43.27 11.71 7.72
CA GLU A 176 -43.93 11.04 6.60
C GLU A 176 -44.15 12.03 5.47
N ILE A 177 -43.64 11.72 4.28
CA ILE A 177 -43.68 12.55 3.10
C ILE A 177 -44.47 11.80 2.03
N ARG A 178 -45.56 12.41 1.53
CA ARG A 178 -46.35 11.90 0.41
C ARG A 178 -45.91 12.56 -0.89
N ASP A 179 -45.82 11.76 -1.95
CA ASP A 179 -45.28 12.14 -3.26
C ASP A 179 -43.93 12.86 -3.11
N GLY A 180 -42.99 12.20 -2.41
CA GLY A 180 -41.67 12.71 -2.12
C GLY A 180 -40.71 12.52 -3.30
N ILE A 181 -39.94 13.55 -3.59
CA ILE A 181 -38.83 13.55 -4.54
C ILE A 181 -37.54 13.88 -3.79
N PHE A 182 -36.44 13.20 -4.09
CA PHE A 182 -35.13 13.58 -3.58
C PHE A 182 -34.02 13.45 -4.62
N THR A 183 -33.05 14.37 -4.57
CA THR A 183 -31.92 14.45 -5.49
C THR A 183 -30.72 15.12 -4.80
N THR A 184 -29.51 14.92 -5.29
CA THR A 184 -28.35 15.74 -4.89
C THR A 184 -27.88 16.63 -6.04
N CYS A 185 -28.73 16.81 -7.05
CA CYS A 185 -28.48 17.70 -8.16
C CYS A 185 -29.14 19.05 -7.86
N ASP A 186 -28.34 20.10 -7.77
CA ASP A 186 -28.72 21.48 -7.46
C ASP A 186 -29.17 22.28 -8.70
N ASP A 187 -29.20 21.67 -9.88
CA ASP A 187 -29.84 22.25 -11.07
C ASP A 187 -31.38 22.35 -10.83
N PRO A 188 -32.02 23.50 -11.13
CA PRO A 188 -33.48 23.67 -11.01
C PRO A 188 -34.29 22.58 -11.75
N GLN A 189 -33.70 22.00 -12.79
CA GLN A 189 -34.20 20.82 -13.47
C GLN A 189 -33.20 19.66 -13.29
N PRO A 190 -33.34 18.86 -12.22
CA PRO A 190 -32.31 17.92 -11.83
C PRO A 190 -32.09 16.85 -12.91
N HIS A 191 -30.81 16.51 -13.15
CA HIS A 191 -30.42 15.46 -14.10
C HIS A 191 -30.89 14.06 -13.68
N TYR A 192 -31.21 13.88 -12.40
CA TYR A 192 -31.83 12.68 -11.87
C TYR A 192 -32.56 12.99 -10.57
N TRP A 193 -33.55 12.18 -10.25
CA TRP A 193 -34.21 12.22 -8.96
C TRP A 193 -34.81 10.87 -8.62
N PHE A 194 -35.07 10.67 -7.34
CA PHE A 194 -35.81 9.52 -6.85
C PHE A 194 -37.18 9.98 -6.44
N SER A 195 -38.21 9.26 -6.86
CA SER A 195 -39.60 9.54 -6.50
C SER A 195 -40.17 8.39 -5.69
N SER A 196 -41.00 8.73 -4.72
CA SER A 196 -41.73 7.78 -3.90
C SER A 196 -43.11 8.31 -3.52
N SER A 197 -44.14 7.46 -3.56
CA SER A 197 -45.47 7.89 -3.12
C SER A 197 -45.54 8.04 -1.60
N HIS A 198 -44.78 7.23 -0.86
CA HIS A 198 -44.65 7.29 0.60
C HIS A 198 -43.18 7.17 1.01
N LEU A 199 -42.65 8.26 1.57
CA LEU A 199 -41.28 8.33 2.08
C LEU A 199 -41.32 8.61 3.59
N THR A 200 -40.67 7.75 4.38
CA THR A 200 -40.57 7.91 5.84
C THR A 200 -39.13 8.20 6.21
N ILE A 201 -38.89 9.35 6.84
CA ILE A 201 -37.59 9.71 7.40
C ILE A 201 -37.63 9.45 8.90
N ILE A 202 -36.74 8.56 9.35
CA ILE A 202 -36.45 8.33 10.76
C ILE A 202 -35.14 9.07 11.07
N PRO A 203 -35.20 10.18 11.83
CA PRO A 203 -34.00 10.96 12.18
C PRO A 203 -32.89 10.07 12.75
N ASP A 204 -31.64 10.41 12.43
CA ASP A 204 -30.41 9.73 12.87
C ASP A 204 -30.31 8.22 12.55
N SER A 205 -31.23 7.70 11.73
CA SER A 205 -31.30 6.27 11.40
C SER A 205 -31.36 6.03 9.89
N ARG A 206 -32.53 6.24 9.25
CA ARG A 206 -32.78 5.76 7.88
C ARG A 206 -33.96 6.45 7.20
N ILE A 207 -33.93 6.47 5.87
CA ILE A 207 -35.05 6.81 4.98
C ILE A 207 -35.63 5.53 4.42
N VAL A 208 -36.96 5.41 4.39
CA VAL A 208 -37.68 4.29 3.76
C VAL A 208 -38.55 4.86 2.64
N ALA A 209 -38.34 4.42 1.40
CA ALA A 209 -39.10 4.85 0.23
C ALA A 209 -39.94 3.69 -0.33
N ARG A 210 -41.25 3.91 -0.55
CA ARG A 210 -42.23 2.91 -1.00
C ARG A 210 -43.29 3.51 -1.96
N PRO A 211 -43.36 3.06 -3.23
CA PRO A 211 -42.29 2.40 -3.98
C PRO A 211 -41.14 3.37 -4.23
N PHE A 212 -39.97 2.85 -4.59
CA PHE A 212 -38.79 3.65 -4.94
C PHE A 212 -38.59 3.61 -6.45
N VAL A 213 -38.65 4.78 -7.12
CA VAL A 213 -38.43 4.88 -8.56
C VAL A 213 -37.36 5.92 -8.85
N MET A 214 -36.25 5.49 -9.47
CA MET A 214 -35.21 6.37 -9.98
C MET A 214 -35.58 6.86 -11.38
N HIS A 215 -35.57 8.17 -11.55
CA HIS A 215 -35.71 8.84 -12.84
C HIS A 215 -34.38 9.46 -13.24
N VAL A 216 -34.03 9.32 -14.51
CA VAL A 216 -32.86 9.98 -15.10
C VAL A 216 -33.33 10.83 -16.26
N ARG A 217 -32.76 12.03 -16.35
CA ARG A 217 -32.94 12.95 -17.46
C ARG A 217 -31.57 13.21 -18.08
N PRO A 218 -31.16 12.43 -19.08
CA PRO A 218 -29.85 12.61 -19.69
C PRO A 218 -29.80 13.89 -20.52
N GLU A 219 -28.63 14.52 -20.51
CA GLU A 219 -28.29 15.65 -21.37
C GLU A 219 -27.16 15.22 -22.32
N LEU A 220 -27.52 14.94 -23.58
CA LEU A 220 -26.56 14.54 -24.62
C LEU A 220 -26.28 15.74 -25.52
N PHE A 221 -25.00 16.10 -25.67
CA PHE A 221 -24.55 17.20 -26.54
C PHE A 221 -25.32 18.52 -26.30
N SER A 222 -25.56 18.86 -25.03
CA SER A 222 -26.31 20.05 -24.62
C SER A 222 -27.79 20.06 -25.07
N ARG A 223 -28.34 18.90 -25.41
CA ARG A 223 -29.78 18.70 -25.62
C ARG A 223 -30.36 17.85 -24.49
N ARG A 224 -31.37 18.39 -23.82
CA ARG A 224 -32.10 17.70 -22.74
C ARG A 224 -33.12 16.74 -23.32
N LEU A 225 -32.98 15.45 -22.99
CA LEU A 225 -33.94 14.41 -23.35
C LEU A 225 -35.07 14.33 -22.31
N PRO A 226 -36.23 13.74 -22.65
CA PRO A 226 -37.28 13.47 -21.65
C PRO A 226 -36.75 12.54 -20.56
N ALA A 227 -37.29 12.69 -19.35
CA ALA A 227 -36.94 11.82 -18.25
C ALA A 227 -37.61 10.44 -18.41
N PHE A 228 -36.88 9.39 -18.05
CA PHE A 228 -37.40 8.02 -18.03
C PHE A 228 -37.01 7.31 -16.74
N PRO A 229 -37.87 6.39 -16.25
CA PRO A 229 -37.57 5.60 -15.07
C PRO A 229 -36.53 4.52 -15.40
N VAL A 230 -35.47 4.41 -14.59
CA VAL A 230 -34.35 3.47 -14.82
C VAL A 230 -34.38 2.30 -13.83
N LEU A 231 -34.88 2.53 -12.61
CA LEU A 231 -34.95 1.51 -11.57
C LEU A 231 -36.22 1.70 -10.76
N ALA A 232 -37.06 0.66 -10.68
CA ALA A 232 -38.26 0.64 -9.86
C ALA A 232 -38.18 -0.53 -8.88
N LEU A 233 -38.18 -0.24 -7.58
CA LEU A 233 -38.15 -1.22 -6.50
C LEU A 233 -39.40 -1.06 -5.62
N PRO A 234 -39.96 -2.15 -5.08
CA PRO A 234 -41.15 -2.10 -4.23
C PRO A 234 -40.90 -1.33 -2.92
N TYR A 235 -39.67 -1.39 -2.40
CA TYR A 235 -39.20 -0.55 -1.31
C TYR A 235 -37.67 -0.42 -1.34
N MET A 236 -37.15 0.68 -0.79
CA MET A 236 -35.71 0.89 -0.62
C MET A 236 -35.45 1.57 0.73
N VAL A 237 -34.37 1.18 1.42
CA VAL A 237 -33.96 1.76 2.70
C VAL A 237 -32.57 2.38 2.56
N PHE A 238 -32.45 3.67 2.89
CA PHE A 238 -31.18 4.40 2.87
C PHE A 238 -30.76 4.75 4.30
N PRO A 239 -29.60 4.30 4.79
CA PRO A 239 -29.08 4.78 6.08
C PRO A 239 -28.71 6.27 5.96
N ILE A 240 -29.10 7.09 6.95
CA ILE A 240 -28.74 8.52 7.02
C ILE A 240 -27.56 8.74 7.98
N ARG A 241 -27.32 7.79 8.89
CA ARG A 241 -26.25 7.87 9.87
C ARG A 241 -24.88 7.87 9.19
N GLU A 242 -24.03 8.82 9.55
CA GLU A 242 -22.63 8.83 9.12
C GLU A 242 -21.87 7.66 9.79
N GLY A 243 -21.14 6.89 8.97
CA GLY A 243 -20.32 5.77 9.43
C GLY A 243 -20.87 4.37 9.07
N ARG A 244 -20.45 3.35 9.81
CA ARG A 244 -20.80 1.94 9.55
C ARG A 244 -22.25 1.66 9.99
N ALA A 245 -23.14 1.39 9.04
CA ALA A 245 -24.54 1.04 9.31
C ALA A 245 -24.96 -0.22 8.54
N SER A 246 -25.64 -1.15 9.22
CA SER A 246 -26.16 -2.37 8.58
C SER A 246 -27.25 -2.05 7.56
N GLY A 247 -27.24 -2.75 6.42
CA GLY A 247 -28.22 -2.51 5.36
C GLY A 247 -27.97 -3.35 4.10
N ILE A 248 -28.97 -3.35 3.22
CA ILE A 248 -28.86 -3.97 1.90
C ILE A 248 -27.89 -3.13 1.05
N LEU A 249 -26.99 -3.81 0.35
CA LEU A 249 -26.06 -3.17 -0.58
C LEU A 249 -26.82 -2.69 -1.82
N ILE A 250 -26.48 -1.49 -2.30
CA ILE A 250 -27.06 -0.96 -3.54
C ILE A 250 -26.56 -1.84 -4.71
N PRO A 251 -27.47 -2.52 -5.43
CA PRO A 251 -27.07 -3.36 -6.55
C PRO A 251 -26.58 -2.49 -7.71
N ARG A 252 -25.66 -3.03 -8.50
CA ARG A 252 -25.11 -2.36 -9.69
C ARG A 252 -25.40 -3.20 -10.92
N MET A 253 -25.99 -2.56 -11.92
CA MET A 253 -26.24 -3.20 -13.20
C MET A 253 -25.10 -2.92 -14.17
N GLY A 254 -24.76 -3.92 -14.97
CA GLY A 254 -23.77 -3.77 -16.03
C GLY A 254 -23.96 -4.79 -17.14
N HIS A 255 -23.15 -4.63 -18.17
CA HIS A 255 -23.14 -5.51 -19.33
C HIS A 255 -21.68 -5.83 -19.71
N ASP A 256 -21.36 -7.12 -19.85
CA ASP A 256 -20.08 -7.59 -20.36
C ASP A 256 -20.24 -8.91 -21.15
N GLU A 257 -19.15 -9.66 -21.36
CA GLU A 257 -19.13 -10.97 -22.03
C GLU A 257 -20.03 -12.04 -21.37
N ARG A 258 -20.52 -11.79 -20.15
CA ARG A 258 -21.52 -12.62 -19.44
C ARG A 258 -22.96 -12.16 -19.72
N GLY A 259 -23.14 -11.21 -20.64
CA GLY A 259 -24.39 -10.53 -20.89
C GLY A 259 -24.72 -9.47 -19.83
N PHE A 260 -26.01 -9.18 -19.67
CA PHE A 260 -26.47 -8.30 -18.61
C PHE A 260 -26.36 -8.98 -17.25
N TYR A 261 -25.77 -8.27 -16.28
CA TYR A 261 -25.60 -8.74 -14.91
C TYR A 261 -26.06 -7.72 -13.88
N LEU A 262 -26.50 -8.25 -12.75
CA LEU A 262 -26.81 -7.51 -11.54
C LEU A 262 -25.81 -7.94 -10.46
N SER A 263 -24.96 -7.01 -10.05
CA SER A 263 -23.87 -7.21 -9.10
C SER A 263 -24.16 -6.53 -7.76
N ARG A 264 -23.40 -6.88 -6.71
CA ARG A 264 -23.57 -6.35 -5.33
C ARG A 264 -24.94 -6.61 -4.72
N ILE A 265 -25.58 -7.72 -5.06
CA ILE A 265 -26.80 -8.15 -4.37
C ILE A 265 -26.34 -8.74 -3.03
N GLY A 266 -26.56 -8.05 -1.93
CA GLY A 266 -26.01 -8.49 -0.66
C GLY A 266 -26.41 -7.65 0.53
N TYR A 267 -25.84 -7.99 1.68
CA TYR A 267 -26.11 -7.34 2.94
C TYR A 267 -24.80 -6.98 3.64
N TYR A 268 -24.74 -5.76 4.13
CA TYR A 268 -23.70 -5.29 5.03
C TYR A 268 -24.20 -5.39 6.46
N TRP A 269 -23.48 -6.12 7.30
CA TRP A 269 -23.78 -6.31 8.70
C TRP A 269 -22.69 -5.67 9.56
N ALA A 270 -23.00 -4.53 10.17
CA ALA A 270 -22.21 -3.96 11.25
C ALA A 270 -22.58 -4.71 12.55
N ILE A 271 -21.82 -5.76 12.87
CA ILE A 271 -22.09 -6.65 14.02
C ILE A 271 -21.91 -5.89 15.34
N ASN A 272 -20.78 -5.19 15.46
CA ASN A 272 -20.43 -4.31 16.58
C ASN A 272 -19.38 -3.27 16.12
N ASP A 273 -18.88 -2.44 17.04
CA ASP A 273 -17.90 -1.38 16.73
C ASP A 273 -16.57 -1.92 16.20
N TYR A 274 -16.25 -3.18 16.50
CA TYR A 274 -14.99 -3.82 16.14
C TYR A 274 -15.10 -4.74 14.92
N MET A 275 -16.29 -5.22 14.53
CA MET A 275 -16.47 -6.30 13.55
C MET A 275 -17.57 -6.00 12.53
N ASP A 276 -17.27 -6.18 11.24
CA ASP A 276 -18.27 -6.13 10.17
C ASP A 276 -18.18 -7.32 9.21
N LEU A 277 -19.31 -7.67 8.61
CA LEU A 277 -19.42 -8.65 7.55
C LEU A 277 -20.12 -8.02 6.34
N ARG A 278 -19.56 -8.22 5.15
CA ARG A 278 -20.19 -7.90 3.87
C ARG A 278 -20.29 -9.19 3.07
N ALA A 279 -21.51 -9.66 2.84
CA ALA A 279 -21.77 -10.79 1.95
C ALA A 279 -22.54 -10.27 0.74
N GLU A 280 -22.06 -10.58 -0.46
CA GLU A 280 -22.66 -10.15 -1.72
C GLU A 280 -22.51 -11.19 -2.81
N GLY A 281 -23.39 -11.14 -3.80
CA GLY A 281 -23.31 -11.95 -4.99
C GLY A 281 -23.65 -11.16 -6.25
N ASP A 282 -23.24 -11.73 -7.36
CA ASP A 282 -23.57 -11.24 -8.70
C ASP A 282 -24.31 -12.35 -9.44
N ILE A 283 -25.33 -11.97 -10.20
CA ILE A 283 -26.08 -12.87 -11.08
C ILE A 283 -26.13 -12.26 -12.48
N SER A 284 -26.01 -13.08 -13.50
CA SER A 284 -26.08 -12.67 -14.90
C SER A 284 -27.19 -13.42 -15.60
N LEU A 285 -27.78 -12.83 -16.64
CA LEU A 285 -28.90 -13.44 -17.37
C LEU A 285 -28.53 -14.77 -18.04
N ASN A 286 -27.25 -14.97 -18.37
CA ASN A 286 -26.74 -16.20 -18.96
C ASN A 286 -26.45 -17.34 -17.94
N GLY A 287 -26.81 -17.16 -16.67
CA GLY A 287 -26.59 -18.14 -15.60
C GLY A 287 -25.24 -18.01 -14.88
N SER A 288 -24.38 -17.07 -15.28
CA SER A 288 -23.15 -16.74 -14.55
C SER A 288 -23.45 -16.19 -13.17
N TRP A 289 -22.73 -16.66 -12.15
CA TRP A 289 -22.90 -16.18 -10.79
C TRP A 289 -21.59 -16.06 -10.02
N ARG A 290 -21.59 -15.20 -9.00
CA ARG A 290 -20.48 -14.96 -8.09
C ARG A 290 -20.98 -14.92 -6.66
N LEU A 291 -20.17 -15.43 -5.73
CA LEU A 291 -20.31 -15.18 -4.31
C LEU A 291 -19.04 -14.51 -3.79
N GLY A 292 -19.22 -13.44 -3.01
CA GLY A 292 -18.16 -12.72 -2.37
C GLY A 292 -18.48 -12.48 -0.91
N GLU A 293 -17.50 -12.75 -0.04
CA GLU A 293 -17.59 -12.42 1.37
C GLU A 293 -16.39 -11.61 1.84
N ARG A 294 -16.63 -10.70 2.79
CA ARG A 294 -15.59 -10.00 3.51
C ARG A 294 -15.98 -9.76 4.94
N PHE A 295 -15.23 -10.39 5.83
CA PHE A 295 -15.27 -10.20 7.27
C PHE A 295 -14.09 -9.33 7.70
N ARG A 296 -14.34 -8.26 8.44
CA ARG A 296 -13.29 -7.39 9.01
C ARG A 296 -13.45 -7.29 10.51
N TYR A 297 -12.34 -7.27 11.21
CA TYR A 297 -12.30 -7.04 12.63
C TYR A 297 -11.10 -6.17 13.00
N ALA A 298 -11.29 -5.20 13.89
CA ALA A 298 -10.23 -4.28 14.30
C ALA A 298 -10.51 -3.76 15.72
N LYS A 299 -9.50 -3.86 16.59
CA LYS A 299 -9.47 -3.26 17.91
C LYS A 299 -8.12 -2.57 18.09
N THR A 300 -8.14 -1.25 18.21
CA THR A 300 -6.95 -0.41 18.34
C THR A 300 -6.04 -0.90 19.47
N GLY A 301 -4.74 -1.06 19.17
CA GLY A 301 -3.74 -1.52 20.14
C GLY A 301 -3.84 -3.01 20.52
N ALA A 302 -4.62 -3.82 19.80
CA ALA A 302 -4.70 -5.26 20.05
C ALA A 302 -4.57 -6.05 18.75
N PHE A 303 -5.53 -5.92 17.82
CA PHE A 303 -5.50 -6.69 16.58
C PHE A 303 -6.30 -6.01 15.47
N THR A 304 -5.90 -6.27 14.24
CA THR A 304 -6.62 -5.87 13.02
C THR A 304 -6.56 -7.00 12.02
N GLY A 305 -7.65 -7.29 11.32
CA GLY A 305 -7.68 -8.35 10.34
C GLY A 305 -8.87 -8.29 9.41
N ALA A 306 -8.72 -8.98 8.28
CA ALA A 306 -9.72 -9.11 7.25
C ALA A 306 -9.61 -10.49 6.59
N LEU A 307 -10.73 -11.20 6.52
CA LEU A 307 -10.91 -12.40 5.70
C LEU A 307 -11.80 -12.01 4.52
N SER A 308 -11.33 -12.19 3.30
CA SER A 308 -12.14 -12.03 2.10
C SER A 308 -12.06 -13.26 1.22
N GLY A 309 -13.21 -13.76 0.80
CA GLY A 309 -13.34 -14.91 -0.09
C GLY A 309 -14.15 -14.53 -1.32
N GLU A 310 -13.80 -15.10 -2.46
CA GLU A 310 -14.51 -14.92 -3.71
C GLU A 310 -14.57 -16.24 -4.46
N TYR A 311 -15.76 -16.58 -4.96
CA TYR A 311 -16.00 -17.72 -5.84
C TYR A 311 -16.78 -17.25 -7.05
N LYS A 312 -16.26 -17.54 -8.24
CA LYS A 312 -16.85 -17.18 -9.54
C LYS A 312 -17.15 -18.45 -10.32
N ASN A 313 -18.34 -18.53 -10.88
CA ASN A 313 -18.72 -19.55 -11.85
C ASN A 313 -19.43 -18.86 -13.01
N TYR A 314 -18.66 -18.57 -14.06
CA TYR A 314 -19.11 -17.75 -15.19
C TYR A 314 -19.18 -18.57 -16.46
N PHE A 315 -20.25 -18.38 -17.21
CA PHE A 315 -20.42 -18.86 -18.56
C PHE A 315 -20.08 -17.72 -19.53
N ILE A 316 -19.18 -18.00 -20.48
CA ILE A 316 -18.79 -17.03 -21.50
C ILE A 316 -19.41 -17.47 -22.82
N GLU A 317 -20.32 -16.67 -23.36
CA GLU A 317 -21.13 -17.04 -24.53
C GLU A 317 -20.26 -17.31 -25.77
N ASN A 318 -19.25 -16.47 -26.00
CA ASN A 318 -18.39 -16.57 -27.19
C ASN A 318 -17.49 -17.82 -27.22
N ASP A 319 -17.20 -18.41 -26.07
CA ASP A 319 -16.42 -19.66 -25.96
C ASP A 319 -17.32 -20.87 -25.65
N SER A 320 -18.60 -20.64 -25.32
CA SER A 320 -19.55 -21.66 -24.88
C SER A 320 -19.01 -22.57 -23.76
N GLN A 321 -18.22 -22.01 -22.84
CA GLN A 321 -17.57 -22.74 -21.75
C GLN A 321 -17.77 -22.10 -20.38
N TRP A 322 -17.69 -22.96 -19.35
CA TRP A 322 -17.77 -22.56 -17.95
C TRP A 322 -16.38 -22.37 -17.34
N TYR A 323 -16.19 -21.22 -16.70
CA TYR A 323 -14.98 -20.83 -16.02
C TYR A 323 -15.24 -20.72 -14.51
N ARG A 324 -14.50 -21.51 -13.72
CA ARG A 324 -14.57 -21.53 -12.26
C ARG A 324 -13.28 -21.03 -11.66
N SER A 325 -13.35 -20.04 -10.79
CA SER A 325 -12.19 -19.52 -10.06
C SER A 325 -12.56 -19.18 -8.64
N TRP A 326 -11.61 -19.30 -7.72
CA TRP A 326 -11.80 -18.92 -6.34
C TRP A 326 -10.54 -18.29 -5.77
N ILE A 327 -10.73 -17.34 -4.85
CA ILE A 327 -9.67 -16.60 -4.20
C ILE A 327 -10.03 -16.44 -2.73
N VAL A 328 -9.08 -16.70 -1.84
CA VAL A 328 -9.18 -16.46 -0.41
C VAL A 328 -8.00 -15.61 0.01
N ASN A 329 -8.28 -14.46 0.59
CA ASN A 329 -7.30 -13.58 1.21
C ASN A 329 -7.59 -13.51 2.70
N PHE A 330 -6.58 -13.79 3.51
CA PHE A 330 -6.65 -13.63 4.96
C PHE A 330 -5.50 -12.77 5.43
N ARG A 331 -5.82 -11.62 6.02
CA ARG A 331 -4.87 -10.73 6.64
C ARG A 331 -5.18 -10.63 8.12
N HIS A 332 -4.18 -10.77 8.96
CA HIS A 332 -4.29 -10.59 10.39
C HIS A 332 -3.00 -10.01 10.93
N ASN A 333 -3.12 -8.95 11.72
CA ASN A 333 -2.05 -8.31 12.43
C ASN A 333 -2.47 -8.21 13.90
N GLN A 334 -1.63 -8.67 14.81
CA GLN A 334 -1.89 -8.65 16.24
C GLN A 334 -0.64 -8.28 17.01
N GLU A 335 -0.79 -7.30 17.89
CA GLU A 335 0.22 -6.89 18.86
C GLU A 335 -0.24 -7.42 20.21
N PHE A 336 0.48 -8.39 20.76
CA PHE A 336 0.16 -8.97 22.07
C PHE A 336 0.60 -8.04 23.20
N ASP A 337 1.79 -7.46 23.04
CA ASP A 337 2.43 -6.45 23.89
C ASP A 337 3.45 -5.66 23.04
N SER A 338 4.23 -4.75 23.65
CA SER A 338 5.26 -3.97 22.94
C SER A 338 6.43 -4.79 22.41
N THR A 339 6.55 -6.07 22.81
CA THR A 339 7.64 -6.97 22.45
C THR A 339 7.24 -8.04 21.47
N ALA A 340 5.95 -8.40 21.37
CA ALA A 340 5.46 -9.55 20.61
C ALA A 340 4.39 -9.17 19.58
N ARG A 341 4.63 -9.56 18.32
CA ARG A 341 3.77 -9.26 17.17
C ARG A 341 3.58 -10.48 16.27
N LEU A 342 2.35 -10.68 15.80
CA LEU A 342 1.97 -11.67 14.79
C LEU A 342 1.43 -10.95 13.55
N ASP A 343 1.98 -11.28 12.39
CA ASP A 343 1.51 -10.85 11.08
C ASP A 343 1.22 -12.10 10.23
N VAL A 344 0.02 -12.15 9.66
CA VAL A 344 -0.45 -13.20 8.76
C VAL A 344 -0.98 -12.52 7.52
N ASN A 345 -0.49 -12.94 6.36
CA ASN A 345 -0.97 -12.54 5.06
C ASN A 345 -1.02 -13.79 4.17
N ALA A 346 -2.16 -14.47 4.15
CA ALA A 346 -2.40 -15.60 3.27
C ALA A 346 -3.18 -15.13 2.02
N ASP A 347 -2.57 -15.31 0.86
CA ASP A 347 -3.20 -15.21 -0.46
C ASP A 347 -3.21 -16.62 -1.03
N ILE A 348 -4.40 -17.15 -1.33
CA ILE A 348 -4.56 -18.47 -1.92
C ILE A 348 -5.61 -18.35 -3.02
N GLN A 349 -5.29 -18.84 -4.21
CA GLN A 349 -6.20 -18.79 -5.34
C GLN A 349 -6.10 -20.03 -6.23
N GLY A 350 -7.24 -20.44 -6.78
CA GLY A 350 -7.35 -21.66 -7.57
C GLY A 350 -8.42 -21.57 -8.65
N GLY A 351 -8.45 -22.62 -9.48
CA GLY A 351 -9.32 -22.68 -10.66
C GLY A 351 -8.71 -22.01 -11.90
N ASN A 352 -9.57 -21.70 -12.86
CA ASN A 352 -9.20 -21.16 -14.16
C ASN A 352 -8.99 -19.64 -14.10
N ARG A 353 -7.89 -19.16 -14.68
CA ARG A 353 -7.47 -17.75 -14.67
C ARG A 353 -8.06 -16.88 -15.79
N TYR A 354 -8.97 -17.41 -16.60
CA TYR A 354 -9.59 -16.67 -17.70
C TYR A 354 -10.02 -15.25 -17.29
N TYR A 355 -10.70 -15.12 -16.15
CA TYR A 355 -11.20 -13.82 -15.70
C TYR A 355 -10.07 -12.81 -15.42
N ASP A 356 -8.98 -13.26 -14.78
CA ASP A 356 -7.82 -12.42 -14.47
C ASP A 356 -7.05 -12.04 -15.74
N MET A 357 -6.93 -12.96 -16.70
CA MET A 357 -6.15 -12.78 -17.93
C MET A 357 -6.80 -11.84 -18.96
N ASN A 358 -8.11 -11.59 -18.91
CA ASN A 358 -8.71 -10.48 -19.69
C ASN A 358 -9.19 -9.32 -18.79
N SER A 359 -8.52 -9.11 -17.65
CA SER A 359 -8.64 -7.90 -16.82
C SER A 359 -8.10 -6.65 -17.51
N MET A 360 -8.70 -5.50 -17.21
CA MET A 360 -8.13 -4.21 -17.57
C MET A 360 -7.05 -3.75 -16.59
N ASP A 361 -6.89 -4.45 -15.46
CA ASP A 361 -5.78 -4.23 -14.55
C ASP A 361 -4.56 -5.04 -15.02
N PRO A 362 -3.47 -4.41 -15.50
CA PRO A 362 -2.30 -5.13 -15.96
C PRO A 362 -1.66 -5.98 -14.87
N LEU A 363 -1.77 -5.58 -13.58
CA LEU A 363 -1.26 -6.38 -12.46
C LEU A 363 -2.01 -7.71 -12.36
N ASP A 364 -3.28 -7.73 -12.76
CA ASP A 364 -4.06 -8.96 -12.68
C ASP A 364 -3.66 -10.00 -13.72
N ILE A 365 -3.29 -9.51 -14.90
CA ILE A 365 -2.81 -10.32 -16.02
C ILE A 365 -1.43 -10.89 -15.70
N VAL A 366 -0.48 -10.04 -15.29
CA VAL A 366 0.93 -10.43 -15.14
C VAL A 366 1.22 -11.18 -13.83
N ASN A 367 0.39 -11.03 -12.80
CA ASN A 367 0.64 -11.72 -11.53
C ASN A 367 0.45 -13.24 -11.70
N GLN A 368 1.55 -13.99 -11.72
CA GLN A 368 1.54 -15.45 -11.87
C GLN A 368 1.81 -16.19 -10.55
N GLN A 369 1.91 -15.47 -9.43
CA GLN A 369 2.26 -16.08 -8.15
C GLN A 369 1.21 -15.78 -7.08
N SER A 370 1.02 -16.75 -6.18
CA SER A 370 0.23 -16.60 -4.95
C SER A 370 1.16 -16.80 -3.77
N ILE A 371 1.28 -15.76 -2.95
CA ILE A 371 2.26 -15.69 -1.85
C ILE A 371 1.51 -15.58 -0.52
N SER A 372 1.71 -16.57 0.34
CA SER A 372 1.17 -16.62 1.69
C SER A 372 2.30 -16.59 2.72
N ASN A 373 2.30 -15.60 3.61
CA ASN A 373 3.32 -15.40 4.63
C ASN A 373 2.69 -15.32 6.03
N VAL A 374 3.35 -15.93 7.00
CA VAL A 374 3.07 -15.82 8.43
C VAL A 374 4.38 -15.48 9.11
N SER A 375 4.41 -14.46 9.96
CA SER A 375 5.56 -14.09 10.75
C SER A 375 5.13 -13.74 12.17
N PHE A 376 5.79 -14.35 13.13
CA PHE A 376 5.68 -14.03 14.55
C PHE A 376 7.06 -13.59 15.04
N GLY A 377 7.13 -12.44 15.68
CA GLY A 377 8.35 -11.91 16.27
C GLY A 377 8.13 -11.57 17.73
N LYS A 378 9.12 -11.89 18.57
CA LYS A 378 9.15 -11.49 19.98
C LYS A 378 10.53 -10.97 20.36
N THR A 379 10.62 -9.75 20.87
CA THR A 379 11.81 -9.26 21.55
C THR A 379 11.82 -9.70 23.02
N SER A 380 12.99 -9.91 23.60
CA SER A 380 13.18 -10.32 25.01
C SER A 380 14.49 -9.71 25.54
N ASN A 381 14.71 -9.76 26.86
CA ASN A 381 15.91 -9.21 27.50
C ASN A 381 16.14 -7.71 27.21
N ASP A 382 15.17 -6.85 27.50
CA ASP A 382 15.23 -5.40 27.21
C ASP A 382 15.58 -5.10 25.74
N ASP A 383 14.87 -5.74 24.82
CA ASP A 383 15.05 -5.64 23.36
C ASP A 383 16.44 -6.08 22.84
N ASN A 384 17.17 -6.85 23.64
CA ASN A 384 18.49 -7.36 23.27
C ASN A 384 18.44 -8.77 22.63
N ALA A 385 17.31 -9.47 22.71
CA ALA A 385 17.08 -10.76 22.05
C ALA A 385 15.87 -10.69 21.12
N LEU A 386 15.92 -11.39 20.00
CA LEU A 386 14.82 -11.53 19.04
C LEU A 386 14.58 -13.00 18.74
N SER A 387 13.37 -13.46 19.02
CA SER A 387 12.84 -14.75 18.56
C SER A 387 11.88 -14.50 17.40
N ALA A 388 12.03 -15.21 16.30
CA ALA A 388 11.13 -15.11 15.16
C ALA A 388 10.76 -16.49 14.62
N LEU A 389 9.48 -16.67 14.29
CA LEU A 389 8.94 -17.81 13.57
C LEU A 389 8.32 -17.30 12.28
N PHE A 390 8.65 -17.91 11.15
CA PHE A 390 8.06 -17.56 9.88
C PHE A 390 7.61 -18.80 9.10
N TYR A 391 6.58 -18.61 8.29
CA TYR A 391 6.14 -19.55 7.28
C TYR A 391 5.85 -18.75 6.00
N SER A 392 6.30 -19.25 4.86
CA SER A 392 6.13 -18.65 3.55
C SER A 392 5.74 -19.74 2.56
N ARG A 393 4.75 -19.49 1.72
CA ARG A 393 4.35 -20.35 0.62
C ARG A 393 4.23 -19.49 -0.63
N ALA A 394 5.01 -19.81 -1.66
CA ALA A 394 4.89 -19.21 -2.99
C ALA A 394 4.43 -20.31 -3.95
N GLU A 395 3.27 -20.13 -4.58
CA GLU A 395 2.73 -21.03 -5.60
C GLU A 395 2.72 -20.33 -6.96
N ASN A 396 3.25 -20.98 -7.98
CA ASN A 396 3.10 -20.57 -9.37
C ASN A 396 1.72 -21.00 -9.88
N LEU A 397 0.95 -20.05 -10.38
CA LEU A 397 -0.43 -20.28 -10.79
C LEU A 397 -0.58 -20.90 -12.17
N LEU A 398 0.50 -20.95 -12.97
CA LEU A 398 0.51 -21.55 -14.30
C LEU A 398 0.61 -23.08 -14.20
N ASP A 399 1.60 -23.57 -13.47
CA ASP A 399 1.94 -25.00 -13.36
C ASP A 399 1.57 -25.61 -11.99
N ARG A 400 1.12 -24.81 -11.02
CA ARG A 400 0.80 -25.21 -9.64
C ARG A 400 2.00 -25.73 -8.84
N SER A 401 3.22 -25.49 -9.30
CA SER A 401 4.41 -25.70 -8.50
C SER A 401 4.40 -24.77 -7.29
N SER A 402 4.91 -25.23 -6.15
CA SER A 402 4.97 -24.40 -4.95
C SER A 402 6.20 -24.65 -4.10
N ILE A 403 6.73 -23.57 -3.53
CA ILE A 403 7.83 -23.61 -2.58
C ILE A 403 7.29 -23.12 -1.24
N GLN A 404 7.43 -23.97 -0.22
CA GLN A 404 7.03 -23.69 1.15
C GLN A 404 8.27 -23.66 2.03
N LYS A 405 8.38 -22.65 2.87
CA LYS A 405 9.48 -22.46 3.82
C LYS A 405 8.90 -22.22 5.19
N MET A 406 9.38 -22.95 6.19
CA MET A 406 9.08 -22.68 7.59
C MET A 406 10.39 -22.49 8.32
N GLY A 407 10.52 -21.46 9.13
CA GLY A 407 11.71 -21.28 9.92
C GLY A 407 11.46 -20.72 11.29
N VAL A 408 12.40 -21.02 12.17
CA VAL A 408 12.48 -20.50 13.53
C VAL A 408 13.88 -19.94 13.70
N SER A 409 13.98 -18.76 14.28
CA SER A 409 15.26 -18.11 14.56
C SER A 409 15.24 -17.45 15.91
N TYR A 410 16.39 -17.45 16.55
CA TYR A 410 16.70 -16.77 17.78
C TYR A 410 18.01 -16.02 17.58
N TYR A 411 18.05 -14.75 17.91
CA TYR A 411 19.23 -13.92 17.80
C TYR A 411 19.39 -13.07 19.05
N GLN A 412 20.58 -13.07 19.64
CA GLN A 412 20.95 -12.29 20.80
C GLN A 412 21.99 -11.26 20.38
N ASN A 413 21.63 -9.98 20.46
CA ASN A 413 22.55 -8.86 20.31
C ASN A 413 23.61 -8.89 21.41
N ARG A 414 24.71 -8.17 21.15
CA ARG A 414 25.88 -8.16 22.03
C ARG A 414 25.52 -7.70 23.44
N MET A 415 25.69 -8.60 24.41
CA MET A 415 25.51 -8.33 25.82
C MET A 415 26.83 -8.37 26.59
N TYR A 416 26.97 -7.56 27.63
CA TYR A 416 28.13 -7.52 28.52
C TYR A 416 27.74 -8.06 29.91
N PRO A 417 27.76 -9.39 30.12
CA PRO A 417 27.12 -10.03 31.28
C PRO A 417 27.70 -9.63 32.64
N PHE A 418 28.94 -9.14 32.69
CA PHE A 418 29.64 -8.79 33.93
C PHE A 418 29.74 -7.28 34.19
N ARG A 419 29.29 -6.44 33.24
CA ARG A 419 29.34 -4.99 33.39
C ARG A 419 28.50 -4.53 34.58
N ASN A 420 29.06 -3.67 35.43
CA ASN A 420 28.44 -3.16 36.66
C ASN A 420 28.09 -4.21 37.73
N ARG A 421 28.63 -5.44 37.64
CA ARG A 421 28.40 -6.50 38.64
C ARG A 421 29.51 -6.63 39.69
N GLY A 422 30.41 -5.64 39.80
CA GLY A 422 31.44 -5.59 40.84
C GLY A 422 32.58 -6.59 40.64
N GLY A 423 33.07 -6.75 39.41
CA GLY A 423 34.14 -7.66 39.03
C GLY A 423 35.46 -6.97 38.67
N THR A 424 36.42 -7.75 38.16
CA THR A 424 37.66 -7.21 37.57
C THR A 424 37.35 -6.54 36.23
N LYS A 425 38.05 -5.43 35.91
CA LYS A 425 37.78 -4.61 34.70
C LYS A 425 37.72 -5.42 33.40
N TRP A 426 38.56 -6.44 33.24
CA TRP A 426 38.60 -7.25 32.01
C TRP A 426 37.33 -8.11 31.82
N LEU A 427 36.64 -8.49 32.90
CA LEU A 427 35.36 -9.20 32.81
C LEU A 427 34.25 -8.27 32.29
N GLU A 428 34.31 -6.98 32.65
CA GLU A 428 33.32 -5.98 32.19
C GLU A 428 33.41 -5.71 30.68
N ASP A 429 34.60 -5.89 30.11
CA ASP A 429 34.88 -5.77 28.67
C ASP A 429 34.50 -7.02 27.87
N LEU A 430 34.15 -8.12 28.55
CA LEU A 430 33.72 -9.37 27.92
C LEU A 430 32.28 -9.24 27.43
N SER A 431 32.08 -9.62 26.19
CA SER A 431 30.79 -9.59 25.50
C SER A 431 30.42 -10.95 24.94
N LEU A 432 29.13 -11.21 24.86
CA LEU A 432 28.56 -12.44 24.34
C LEU A 432 27.52 -12.10 23.27
N THR A 433 27.57 -12.84 22.18
CA THR A 433 26.58 -12.83 21.09
C THR A 433 26.24 -14.27 20.73
N GLY A 434 25.02 -14.52 20.28
CA GLY A 434 24.62 -15.87 19.90
C GLY A 434 23.37 -15.88 19.05
N GLY A 435 23.18 -16.97 18.33
CA GLY A 435 22.01 -17.17 17.51
C GLY A 435 21.78 -18.63 17.18
N ALA A 436 20.54 -18.95 16.86
CA ALA A 436 20.15 -20.24 16.32
C ALA A 436 19.08 -20.01 15.26
N SER A 437 19.13 -20.76 14.17
CA SER A 437 18.08 -20.75 13.14
C SER A 437 17.85 -22.15 12.60
N TYR A 438 16.62 -22.42 12.22
CA TYR A 438 16.20 -23.61 11.54
C TYR A 438 15.26 -23.18 10.42
N VAL A 439 15.45 -23.71 9.21
CA VAL A 439 14.60 -23.47 8.06
C VAL A 439 14.35 -24.79 7.36
N GLY A 440 13.11 -25.26 7.35
CA GLY A 440 12.64 -26.36 6.53
C GLY A 440 12.04 -25.82 5.23
N ASN A 441 12.35 -26.48 4.12
CA ASN A 441 11.81 -26.21 2.80
C ASN A 441 11.03 -27.42 2.31
N LEU A 442 9.91 -27.17 1.63
CA LEU A 442 9.12 -28.17 0.94
C LEU A 442 8.80 -27.64 -0.46
N THR A 443 9.31 -28.32 -1.47
CA THR A 443 9.09 -27.98 -2.88
C THR A 443 8.13 -29.00 -3.49
N HIS A 444 7.10 -28.51 -4.16
CA HIS A 444 6.13 -29.32 -4.88
C HIS A 444 6.20 -28.97 -6.37
N GLU A 445 6.52 -29.94 -7.22
CA GLU A 445 6.63 -29.77 -8.67
C GLU A 445 6.21 -31.06 -9.36
N ASN A 446 5.33 -30.99 -10.37
CA ASN A 446 4.89 -32.16 -11.17
C ASN A 446 4.46 -33.38 -10.33
N ASP A 447 3.62 -33.15 -9.31
CA ASP A 447 3.16 -34.15 -8.32
C ASP A 447 4.23 -34.77 -7.40
N LEU A 448 5.50 -34.36 -7.53
CA LEU A 448 6.58 -34.74 -6.63
C LEU A 448 6.71 -33.71 -5.51
N SER A 449 6.84 -34.19 -4.27
CA SER A 449 7.09 -33.34 -3.11
C SER A 449 8.45 -33.67 -2.52
N VAL A 450 9.32 -32.67 -2.43
CA VAL A 450 10.70 -32.79 -1.96
C VAL A 450 10.88 -31.95 -0.70
N TYR A 451 11.65 -32.45 0.25
CA TYR A 451 11.87 -31.82 1.54
C TYR A 451 13.36 -31.59 1.76
N GLY A 452 13.68 -30.45 2.34
CA GLY A 452 15.03 -30.07 2.71
C GLY A 452 15.01 -29.26 4.00
N TYR A 453 16.14 -29.20 4.70
CA TYR A 453 16.25 -28.38 5.89
C TYR A 453 17.67 -27.82 6.07
N SER A 454 17.76 -26.66 6.71
CA SER A 454 19.01 -26.05 7.14
C SER A 454 18.88 -25.59 8.59
N ALA A 455 19.83 -25.98 9.43
CA ALA A 455 19.94 -25.56 10.81
C ALA A 455 21.28 -24.86 11.01
N ASN A 456 21.29 -23.72 11.71
CA ASN A 456 22.49 -23.00 12.09
C ASN A 456 22.46 -22.67 13.57
N ALA A 457 23.58 -22.79 14.26
CA ALA A 457 23.77 -22.28 15.61
C ALA A 457 25.12 -21.58 15.69
N ASN A 458 25.18 -20.45 16.36
CA ASN A 458 26.42 -19.70 16.54
C ASN A 458 26.49 -19.10 17.93
N ILE A 459 27.70 -19.03 18.46
CA ILE A 459 28.01 -18.30 19.69
C ILE A 459 29.37 -17.62 19.49
N GLU A 460 29.46 -16.38 19.93
CA GLU A 460 30.67 -15.58 19.79
C GLU A 460 30.92 -14.78 21.06
N VAL A 461 32.15 -14.90 21.54
CA VAL A 461 32.68 -14.17 22.69
C VAL A 461 33.57 -13.06 22.18
N GLY A 462 33.29 -11.83 22.58
CA GLY A 462 34.07 -10.65 22.21
C GLY A 462 34.75 -10.01 23.41
N TYR A 463 35.97 -9.50 23.23
CA TYR A 463 36.72 -8.72 24.21
C TYR A 463 37.00 -7.33 23.63
N TYR A 464 36.38 -6.32 24.23
CA TYR A 464 36.54 -4.92 23.82
C TYR A 464 37.72 -4.28 24.55
N ARG A 465 38.57 -3.53 23.85
CA ARG A 465 39.67 -2.80 24.48
C ARG A 465 39.91 -1.45 23.81
N GLU A 466 40.00 -0.41 24.62
CA GLU A 466 40.54 0.88 24.19
C GLU A 466 42.07 0.83 24.32
N LEU A 467 42.77 1.02 23.20
CA LEU A 467 44.23 0.94 23.12
C LEU A 467 44.88 2.32 23.35
N GLY A 468 44.13 3.40 23.14
CA GLY A 468 44.53 4.79 23.32
C GLY A 468 43.45 5.75 22.82
N GLU A 469 43.69 7.06 22.89
CA GLU A 469 42.69 8.05 22.46
C GLU A 469 42.33 7.87 20.97
N GLY A 470 41.05 7.59 20.71
CA GLY A 470 40.57 7.37 19.35
C GLY A 470 41.02 6.07 18.70
N SER A 471 41.61 5.14 19.48
CA SER A 471 42.01 3.81 19.01
C SER A 471 41.35 2.71 19.83
N ASN A 472 40.45 1.95 19.22
CA ASN A 472 39.75 0.84 19.86
C ASN A 472 39.91 -0.44 19.06
N ALA A 473 39.80 -1.57 19.74
CA ALA A 473 39.80 -2.88 19.13
C ALA A 473 38.80 -3.79 19.83
N LEU A 474 38.05 -4.54 19.04
CA LEU A 474 37.20 -5.62 19.50
C LEU A 474 37.72 -6.92 18.91
N PHE A 475 38.13 -7.83 19.79
CA PHE A 475 38.56 -9.17 19.41
C PHE A 475 37.41 -10.14 19.63
N THR A 476 37.07 -10.96 18.65
CA THR A 476 35.94 -11.89 18.75
C THR A 476 36.36 -13.29 18.36
N GLN A 477 36.01 -14.27 19.19
CA GLN A 477 36.09 -15.69 18.88
C GLN A 477 34.69 -16.26 18.76
N GLY A 478 34.35 -16.80 17.59
CA GLY A 478 33.10 -17.51 17.36
C GLY A 478 33.27 -19.03 17.20
N ILE A 479 32.17 -19.74 17.38
CA ILE A 479 31.94 -21.06 16.80
C ILE A 479 30.55 -21.06 16.18
N SER A 480 30.46 -21.52 14.93
CA SER A 480 29.21 -21.70 14.20
C SER A 480 29.12 -23.11 13.66
N LEU A 481 27.95 -23.72 13.85
CA LEU A 481 27.60 -25.05 13.37
C LEU A 481 26.45 -24.88 12.38
N GLN A 482 26.62 -25.38 11.17
CA GLN A 482 25.58 -25.41 10.15
C GLN A 482 25.37 -26.87 9.71
N LYS A 483 24.11 -27.32 9.68
CA LYS A 483 23.74 -28.60 9.10
C LYS A 483 22.70 -28.35 8.03
N SER A 484 22.89 -28.91 6.84
CA SER A 484 21.94 -28.76 5.74
C SER A 484 21.74 -30.08 5.01
N SER A 485 20.48 -30.32 4.66
CA SER A 485 19.99 -31.41 3.84
C SER A 485 19.17 -30.78 2.71
N PRO A 486 19.50 -31.04 1.45
CA PRO A 486 18.89 -30.36 0.30
C PRO A 486 17.74 -31.20 -0.27
N ASP A 487 16.96 -30.60 -1.16
CA ASP A 487 15.86 -31.27 -1.86
C ASP A 487 16.43 -32.33 -2.83
N ALA A 488 16.41 -33.61 -2.42
CA ALA A 488 17.19 -34.71 -3.02
C ALA A 488 16.72 -35.28 -4.38
N ASN A 489 15.91 -34.57 -5.17
CA ASN A 489 15.36 -35.13 -6.42
C ASN A 489 15.96 -34.60 -7.72
N TYR A 490 16.73 -33.50 -7.70
CA TYR A 490 17.29 -32.93 -8.94
C TYR A 490 18.68 -33.49 -9.31
N TYR A 491 19.39 -34.10 -8.36
CA TYR A 491 20.65 -34.79 -8.59
C TYR A 491 20.75 -36.00 -7.63
N ASP A 492 21.05 -37.19 -8.14
CA ASP A 492 21.29 -38.42 -7.35
C ASP A 492 22.50 -38.31 -6.37
N GLU A 493 23.19 -37.16 -6.37
CA GLU A 493 24.49 -36.95 -5.73
C GLU A 493 24.48 -35.88 -4.61
N VAL A 494 23.33 -35.29 -4.25
CA VAL A 494 23.31 -34.25 -3.20
C VAL A 494 23.21 -34.88 -1.80
N TYR A 495 24.31 -34.84 -1.04
CA TYR A 495 24.43 -35.50 0.27
C TYR A 495 24.33 -34.53 1.45
N ASP A 496 23.51 -34.86 2.46
CA ASP A 496 23.51 -34.23 3.79
C ASP A 496 24.91 -33.91 4.31
N GLY A 497 25.09 -32.69 4.82
CA GLY A 497 26.38 -32.24 5.31
C GLY A 497 26.30 -31.34 6.53
N MET A 498 27.42 -31.24 7.24
CA MET A 498 27.63 -30.36 8.38
C MET A 498 28.89 -29.52 8.18
N SER A 499 28.81 -28.22 8.47
CA SER A 499 29.94 -27.30 8.51
C SER A 499 30.18 -26.81 9.94
N VAL A 500 31.43 -26.83 10.38
CA VAL A 500 31.90 -26.20 11.61
C VAL A 500 32.81 -25.03 11.23
N THR A 501 32.43 -23.82 11.64
CA THR A 501 33.14 -22.58 11.32
C THR A 501 33.65 -21.93 12.60
N LEU A 502 34.95 -21.65 12.67
CA LEU A 502 35.63 -20.98 13.77
C LEU A 502 36.21 -19.64 13.29
N PRO A 503 35.43 -18.54 13.39
CA PRO A 503 35.92 -17.22 13.04
C PRO A 503 36.66 -16.55 14.21
N PHE A 504 37.86 -16.08 13.93
CA PHE A 504 38.66 -15.19 14.75
C PHE A 504 38.62 -13.82 14.07
N ARG A 505 38.09 -12.77 14.72
CA ARG A 505 38.04 -11.43 14.12
C ARG A 505 38.60 -10.37 15.05
N MET A 506 39.21 -9.36 14.46
CA MET A 506 39.61 -8.13 15.11
C MET A 506 38.97 -6.98 14.33
N GLN A 507 38.11 -6.21 14.98
CA GLN A 507 37.57 -4.96 14.44
C GLN A 507 38.25 -3.81 15.17
N SER A 508 39.02 -2.99 14.46
CA SER A 508 39.74 -1.88 15.06
C SER A 508 39.51 -0.58 14.31
N THR A 509 39.36 0.50 15.07
CA THR A 509 39.52 1.85 14.53
C THR A 509 40.79 2.43 15.13
N LEU A 510 41.66 2.96 14.28
CA LEU A 510 42.92 3.62 14.62
C LEU A 510 42.77 5.12 14.34
N PHE A 511 43.20 5.95 15.28
CA PHE A 511 43.22 7.41 15.15
C PHE A 511 41.88 8.02 14.70
N ARG A 512 40.74 7.44 15.10
CA ARG A 512 39.34 7.81 14.75
C ARG A 512 38.95 7.68 13.26
N HIS A 513 39.90 7.53 12.35
CA HIS A 513 39.66 7.69 10.91
C HIS A 513 40.05 6.49 10.05
N PHE A 514 40.84 5.56 10.57
CA PHE A 514 41.32 4.40 9.84
C PHE A 514 40.74 3.13 10.43
N SER A 515 39.89 2.43 9.68
CA SER A 515 39.33 1.15 10.10
C SER A 515 40.21 0.02 9.56
N VAL A 516 40.66 -0.86 10.46
CA VAL A 516 41.40 -2.07 10.12
C VAL A 516 40.66 -3.25 10.73
N ASN A 517 40.14 -4.13 9.89
CA ASN A 517 39.48 -5.34 10.32
C ASN A 517 40.26 -6.54 9.78
N ALA A 518 40.71 -7.42 10.67
CA ALA A 518 41.36 -8.66 10.31
C ALA A 518 40.45 -9.83 10.70
N GLY A 519 40.41 -10.87 9.87
CA GLY A 519 39.63 -12.07 10.08
C GLY A 519 40.43 -13.29 9.69
N LEU A 520 40.36 -14.34 10.51
CA LEU A 520 40.84 -15.67 10.19
C LEU A 520 39.71 -16.65 10.48
N THR A 521 39.22 -17.32 9.45
CA THR A 521 38.09 -18.24 9.55
C THR A 521 38.54 -19.63 9.17
N PHE A 522 38.39 -20.58 10.10
CA PHE A 522 38.59 -22.00 9.82
C PHE A 522 37.23 -22.65 9.58
N ASN A 523 37.09 -23.36 8.46
CA ASN A 523 35.89 -24.09 8.11
C ASN A 523 36.24 -25.58 8.01
N ARG A 524 35.42 -26.44 8.61
CA ARG A 524 35.49 -27.90 8.46
C ARG A 524 34.15 -28.38 7.95
N PHE A 525 34.14 -29.00 6.79
CA PHE A 525 32.97 -29.61 6.19
C PHE A 525 33.02 -31.12 6.39
N GLN A 526 31.90 -31.69 6.85
CA GLN A 526 31.72 -33.10 7.12
C GLN A 526 30.51 -33.63 6.36
N HIS A 527 30.67 -34.79 5.70
CA HIS A 527 29.59 -35.46 4.97
C HIS A 527 28.92 -36.54 5.81
N ALA A 528 27.59 -36.69 5.70
CA ALA A 528 26.84 -37.64 6.51
C ALA A 528 26.96 -39.10 6.02
N SER A 529 27.21 -39.34 4.74
CA SER A 529 27.18 -40.67 4.12
C SER A 529 28.56 -41.25 3.77
N ASP A 530 29.58 -40.41 3.56
CA ASP A 530 30.93 -40.82 3.17
C ASP A 530 31.99 -39.88 3.77
N GLY A 531 32.61 -40.31 4.88
CA GLY A 531 33.67 -39.55 5.57
C GLY A 531 34.96 -39.38 4.74
N SER A 532 35.09 -40.06 3.60
CA SER A 532 36.21 -39.82 2.66
C SER A 532 36.07 -38.52 1.88
N LYS A 533 34.95 -37.79 2.06
CA LYS A 533 34.65 -36.51 1.42
C LYS A 533 34.76 -35.29 2.34
N ASP A 534 35.22 -35.45 3.58
CA ASP A 534 35.42 -34.32 4.49
C ASP A 534 36.61 -33.44 4.07
N PHE A 535 36.48 -32.11 4.18
CA PHE A 535 37.58 -31.19 3.92
C PHE A 535 37.61 -30.01 4.89
N SER A 536 38.79 -29.42 5.05
CA SER A 536 38.99 -28.21 5.85
C SER A 536 39.48 -27.08 4.97
N SER A 537 38.94 -25.88 5.15
CA SER A 537 39.36 -24.66 4.47
C SER A 537 39.71 -23.58 5.48
N THR A 538 40.58 -22.65 5.09
CA THR A 538 40.98 -21.49 5.90
C THR A 538 40.90 -20.25 5.06
N LEU A 539 40.27 -19.20 5.57
CA LEU A 539 40.15 -17.90 4.92
C LEU A 539 40.72 -16.81 5.83
N PHE A 540 41.73 -16.11 5.34
CA PHE A 540 42.24 -14.88 5.94
C PHE A 540 41.68 -13.67 5.19
N THR A 541 41.12 -12.71 5.91
CA THR A 541 40.62 -11.45 5.36
C THR A 541 41.24 -10.27 6.10
N LEU A 542 41.66 -9.25 5.36
CA LEU A 542 42.13 -7.98 5.89
C LEU A 542 41.44 -6.84 5.15
N ASP A 543 40.56 -6.12 5.86
CA ASP A 543 39.88 -4.94 5.36
C ASP A 543 40.50 -3.69 5.96
N ALA A 544 40.97 -2.79 5.10
CA ALA A 544 41.48 -1.49 5.47
C ALA A 544 40.68 -0.39 4.76
N GLY A 545 40.23 0.61 5.49
CA GLY A 545 39.43 1.68 4.93
C GLY A 545 39.60 3.00 5.66
N THR A 546 39.37 4.10 4.95
CA THR A 546 39.27 5.43 5.55
C THR A 546 38.17 6.24 4.89
N ARG A 547 37.86 7.40 5.47
CA ARG A 547 36.87 8.32 4.93
C ARG A 547 37.45 9.72 4.91
N LEU A 548 37.72 10.19 3.69
CA LEU A 548 38.27 11.51 3.41
C LEU A 548 37.14 12.46 3.02
N TYR A 549 37.23 13.70 3.49
CA TYR A 549 36.26 14.75 3.23
C TYR A 549 36.96 15.96 2.61
N ALA A 550 36.48 16.42 1.47
CA ALA A 550 36.90 17.66 0.85
C ALA A 550 35.67 18.56 0.63
N ALA A 551 35.80 19.86 0.86
CA ALA A 551 34.75 20.83 0.60
C ALA A 551 35.33 22.01 -0.17
N PHE A 552 34.70 22.36 -1.28
CA PHE A 552 35.10 23.42 -2.19
C PHE A 552 33.97 24.43 -2.33
N ASN A 553 34.27 25.72 -2.16
CA ASN A 553 33.31 26.77 -2.47
C ASN A 553 33.28 27.01 -3.98
N THR A 554 32.08 27.22 -4.51
CA THR A 554 31.83 27.16 -5.95
C THR A 554 31.83 28.52 -6.64
N GLY A 555 31.87 29.63 -5.88
CA GLY A 555 32.15 30.98 -6.36
C GLY A 555 31.27 31.41 -7.53
N PHE A 556 31.77 31.30 -8.77
CA PHE A 556 31.02 31.60 -9.99
C PHE A 556 29.69 30.84 -10.09
N LEU A 557 29.68 29.53 -9.77
CA LEU A 557 28.46 28.73 -9.80
C LEU A 557 27.47 29.14 -8.69
N GLU A 558 27.92 29.80 -7.62
CA GLU A 558 27.03 30.33 -6.58
C GLU A 558 26.15 31.45 -7.12
N ASN A 559 26.68 32.29 -8.00
CA ASN A 559 25.93 33.37 -8.64
C ASN A 559 25.02 32.88 -9.76
N MET A 560 25.37 31.76 -10.43
CA MET A 560 24.61 31.23 -11.56
C MET A 560 23.53 30.22 -11.17
N THR A 561 23.80 29.32 -10.22
CA THR A 561 22.90 28.20 -9.86
C THR A 561 22.49 28.19 -8.39
N GLY A 562 22.97 29.16 -7.58
CA GLY A 562 22.75 29.19 -6.13
C GLY A 562 23.54 28.13 -5.36
N LEU A 563 24.42 27.37 -6.01
CA LEU A 563 25.29 26.37 -5.39
C LEU A 563 26.45 27.07 -4.68
N LYS A 564 26.47 27.05 -3.34
CA LYS A 564 27.47 27.73 -2.49
C LYS A 564 28.74 26.90 -2.28
N ALA A 565 28.58 25.60 -2.08
CA ALA A 565 29.71 24.70 -1.87
C ALA A 565 29.42 23.29 -2.38
N ILE A 566 30.45 22.58 -2.80
CA ILE A 566 30.44 21.15 -3.11
C ILE A 566 31.28 20.44 -2.06
N ARG A 567 30.71 19.41 -1.43
CA ARG A 567 31.42 18.46 -0.57
C ARG A 567 31.61 17.15 -1.33
N HIS A 568 32.86 16.70 -1.41
CA HIS A 568 33.22 15.38 -1.90
C HIS A 568 33.63 14.51 -0.72
N VAL A 569 32.98 13.36 -0.57
CA VAL A 569 33.32 12.33 0.41
C VAL A 569 33.91 11.15 -0.37
N PHE A 570 35.18 10.87 -0.11
CA PHE A 570 35.91 9.78 -0.73
C PHE A 570 36.17 8.69 0.30
N ILE A 571 35.66 7.48 0.03
CA ILE A 571 35.77 6.32 0.91
C ILE A 571 36.49 5.22 0.12
N PRO A 572 37.83 5.15 0.22
CA PRO A 572 38.60 4.02 -0.30
C PRO A 572 38.55 2.86 0.69
N THR A 573 38.28 1.67 0.18
CA THR A 573 38.33 0.40 0.91
C THR A 573 39.21 -0.58 0.15
N LEU A 574 40.16 -1.18 0.86
CA LEU A 574 41.02 -2.26 0.39
C LEU A 574 40.66 -3.52 1.16
N THR A 575 40.38 -4.60 0.45
CA THR A 575 40.05 -5.90 1.03
C THR A 575 41.01 -6.93 0.48
N TYR A 576 41.89 -7.46 1.31
CA TYR A 576 42.75 -8.57 0.96
C TYR A 576 42.13 -9.88 1.46
N ALA A 577 41.92 -10.84 0.57
CA ALA A 577 41.39 -12.16 0.89
C ALA A 577 42.38 -13.24 0.44
N TRP A 578 42.70 -14.16 1.33
CA TRP A 578 43.62 -15.26 1.07
C TRP A 578 43.06 -16.59 1.58
N ASN A 579 43.10 -17.62 0.73
CA ASN A 579 42.90 -19.01 1.12
C ASN A 579 43.87 -19.92 0.36
N PRO A 580 44.29 -21.05 0.96
CA PRO A 580 45.18 -21.99 0.29
C PRO A 580 44.51 -22.62 -0.94
N ALA A 581 45.33 -22.95 -1.94
CA ALA A 581 44.91 -23.67 -3.14
C ALA A 581 44.80 -25.16 -2.85
N PHE A 582 43.58 -25.70 -2.95
CA PHE A 582 43.33 -27.13 -2.76
C PHE A 582 43.39 -27.94 -4.07
N SER A 583 43.68 -27.26 -5.19
CA SER A 583 43.90 -27.84 -6.52
C SER A 583 45.27 -28.52 -6.69
N ALA A 584 46.21 -28.31 -5.77
CA ALA A 584 47.53 -28.95 -5.82
C ALA A 584 47.47 -30.47 -5.55
N SER A 585 48.25 -31.25 -6.31
CA SER A 585 48.25 -32.72 -6.32
C SER A 585 48.51 -33.39 -4.97
N ALA A 586 49.13 -32.69 -4.02
CA ALA A 586 49.44 -33.21 -2.68
C ALA A 586 48.19 -33.59 -1.85
N TYR A 587 47.03 -33.00 -2.14
CA TYR A 587 45.78 -33.24 -1.41
C TYR A 587 44.80 -34.19 -2.16
N ASN A 588 45.06 -34.51 -3.43
CA ASN A 588 44.24 -35.40 -4.26
C ASN A 588 42.74 -35.02 -4.34
N TYR A 589 42.41 -33.73 -4.22
CA TYR A 589 41.04 -33.23 -4.18
C TYR A 589 40.46 -32.86 -5.55
N TYR A 590 41.31 -32.70 -6.56
CA TYR A 590 40.92 -32.45 -7.94
C TYR A 590 41.40 -33.58 -8.84
N HIS A 591 40.59 -33.94 -9.83
CA HIS A 591 40.96 -34.91 -10.87
C HIS A 591 40.87 -34.26 -12.26
N LYS A 592 41.73 -34.74 -13.16
CA LYS A 592 41.67 -34.37 -14.58
C LYS A 592 40.70 -35.31 -15.27
N GLN A 593 39.72 -34.78 -15.99
CA GLN A 593 38.77 -35.60 -16.74
C GLN A 593 39.43 -36.31 -17.93
N TYR A 594 40.42 -35.66 -18.56
CA TYR A 594 41.22 -36.18 -19.68
C TYR A 594 42.65 -35.62 -19.64
N ASP A 595 43.63 -36.34 -20.20
CA ASP A 595 45.05 -35.94 -20.29
C ASP A 595 45.40 -35.31 -21.66
N TRP A 596 44.57 -34.39 -22.14
CA TRP A 596 44.83 -33.61 -23.36
C TRP A 596 45.41 -32.22 -23.05
N ILE A 597 45.69 -31.43 -24.09
CA ILE A 597 46.32 -30.10 -24.02
C ILE A 597 45.54 -29.12 -23.13
N ASP A 598 44.26 -29.37 -22.85
CA ASP A 598 43.42 -28.55 -21.97
C ASP A 598 42.60 -29.44 -21.00
N PRO A 599 43.20 -29.91 -19.89
CA PRO A 599 42.53 -30.81 -18.96
C PRO A 599 41.49 -30.03 -18.14
N ARG A 600 40.20 -30.35 -18.29
CA ARG A 600 39.17 -29.90 -17.35
C ARG A 600 39.45 -30.51 -15.97
N PHE A 601 39.73 -29.64 -15.00
CA PHE A 601 39.80 -30.00 -13.59
C PHE A 601 38.39 -30.04 -13.03
N PHE A 602 38.04 -31.15 -12.39
CA PHE A 602 36.83 -31.24 -11.58
C PHE A 602 37.25 -31.52 -10.13
N SER A 603 36.65 -30.79 -9.20
CA SER A 603 36.79 -31.10 -7.78
C SER A 603 36.03 -32.38 -7.49
N ARG A 604 36.59 -33.25 -6.64
CA ARG A 604 35.87 -34.40 -6.06
C ARG A 604 34.63 -33.96 -5.24
N PHE A 605 34.48 -32.66 -5.02
CA PHE A 605 33.47 -31.99 -4.20
C PHE A 605 32.52 -31.07 -4.98
N ASP A 606 32.56 -31.06 -6.31
CA ASP A 606 31.82 -30.09 -7.17
C ASP A 606 30.28 -30.22 -7.14
N ASN A 607 29.72 -31.18 -6.40
CA ASN A 607 28.26 -31.38 -6.23
C ASN A 607 27.81 -31.28 -4.75
N ASN A 608 28.56 -30.57 -3.91
CA ASN A 608 28.29 -30.49 -2.47
C ASN A 608 27.32 -29.35 -2.06
N ILE A 609 26.62 -29.55 -0.93
CA ILE A 609 25.69 -28.56 -0.32
C ILE A 609 26.41 -27.30 0.14
N PHE A 610 27.67 -27.44 0.51
CA PHE A 610 28.55 -26.33 0.85
C PHE A 610 29.46 -26.07 -0.35
N ALA A 611 29.71 -24.78 -0.62
CA ALA A 611 30.54 -24.34 -1.73
C ALA A 611 31.78 -25.22 -1.88
N GLY A 612 32.08 -25.60 -3.12
CA GLY A 612 33.23 -26.42 -3.47
C GLY A 612 34.53 -25.86 -2.89
N LEU A 613 35.55 -26.72 -2.80
CA LEU A 613 36.87 -26.29 -2.36
C LEU A 613 37.28 -25.02 -3.14
N PRO A 614 37.65 -23.94 -2.45
CA PRO A 614 38.08 -22.75 -3.16
C PRO A 614 39.39 -23.08 -3.89
N GLU A 615 39.51 -22.67 -5.16
CA GLU A 615 40.65 -22.97 -6.04
C GLU A 615 41.98 -22.32 -5.61
N GLY A 616 42.04 -21.76 -4.40
CA GLY A 616 43.14 -20.93 -3.91
C GLY A 616 42.97 -19.51 -4.40
N GLN A 617 42.59 -18.60 -3.50
CA GLN A 617 42.47 -17.20 -3.83
C GLN A 617 43.52 -16.41 -3.05
N SER A 618 44.13 -15.45 -3.72
CA SER A 618 44.93 -14.42 -3.12
C SER A 618 44.54 -13.15 -3.86
N SER A 619 43.55 -12.42 -3.36
CA SER A 619 42.96 -11.30 -4.09
C SER A 619 42.97 -10.02 -3.26
N LEU A 620 43.34 -8.91 -3.91
CA LEU A 620 43.22 -7.56 -3.37
C LEU A 620 42.08 -6.84 -4.07
N GLY A 621 40.94 -6.76 -3.41
CA GLY A 621 39.81 -5.94 -3.81
C GLY A 621 40.04 -4.46 -3.50
N ILE A 622 39.70 -3.60 -4.46
CA ILE A 622 39.78 -2.15 -4.35
C ILE A 622 38.38 -1.60 -4.61
N THR A 623 37.79 -0.92 -3.64
CA THR A 623 36.51 -0.23 -3.78
C THR A 623 36.69 1.25 -3.50
N LEU A 624 36.28 2.09 -4.45
CA LEU A 624 36.34 3.54 -4.37
C LEU A 624 34.92 4.11 -4.42
N LYS A 625 34.43 4.58 -3.27
CA LYS A 625 33.12 5.23 -3.18
C LYS A 625 33.27 6.75 -3.10
N ASN A 626 32.69 7.43 -4.06
CA ASN A 626 32.66 8.88 -4.21
C ASN A 626 31.24 9.38 -3.99
N ILE A 627 31.00 10.18 -2.95
CA ILE A 627 29.72 10.86 -2.74
C ILE A 627 29.94 12.36 -2.90
N ILE A 628 29.25 12.97 -3.83
CA ILE A 628 29.29 14.41 -4.09
C ILE A 628 27.99 15.02 -3.60
N GLN A 629 28.07 16.01 -2.71
CA GLN A 629 26.95 16.74 -2.14
C GLN A 629 27.09 18.23 -2.45
N GLY A 630 26.02 18.88 -2.87
CA GLY A 630 25.96 20.32 -3.09
C GLY A 630 25.20 21.01 -1.96
N LYS A 631 25.69 22.16 -1.52
CA LYS A 631 25.01 23.06 -0.61
C LYS A 631 24.48 24.25 -1.39
N PHE A 632 23.16 24.43 -1.39
CA PHE A 632 22.48 25.47 -2.13
C PHE A 632 21.98 26.57 -1.18
N ARG A 633 21.97 27.80 -1.68
CA ARG A 633 21.31 28.94 -1.02
C ARG A 633 19.82 28.62 -0.85
N GLY A 634 19.26 28.97 0.29
CA GLY A 634 17.82 28.96 0.45
C GLY A 634 17.23 30.06 -0.44
N ASN A 635 16.38 29.71 -1.39
CA ASN A 635 15.62 30.73 -2.12
C ASN A 635 14.64 31.37 -1.13
N GLY A 636 14.85 32.63 -0.78
CA GLY A 636 13.72 33.52 -0.54
C GLY A 636 12.87 33.51 -1.82
N SER A 637 11.59 33.17 -1.68
CA SER A 637 10.64 33.31 -2.78
C SER A 637 10.66 34.76 -3.31
N PRO A 638 10.47 35.02 -4.62
CA PRO A 638 10.10 36.35 -5.09
C PRO A 638 8.66 36.72 -4.72
N ASP A 639 7.98 35.94 -3.87
CA ASP A 639 6.67 36.29 -3.33
C ASP A 639 6.84 36.86 -1.93
N GLY A 640 6.61 38.18 -1.82
CA GLY A 640 6.67 38.97 -0.60
C GLY A 640 5.63 38.59 0.45
N THR A 641 5.69 37.37 0.98
CA THR A 641 5.06 37.00 2.25
C THR A 641 6.14 36.54 3.21
N GLY A 642 6.42 37.40 4.19
CA GLY A 642 7.41 37.17 5.24
C GLY A 642 7.03 35.99 6.12
N LEU A 643 7.58 34.82 5.80
CA LEU A 643 7.74 33.71 6.73
C LEU A 643 9.20 33.28 6.69
N SER A 644 9.97 33.82 7.65
CA SER A 644 11.34 33.42 7.96
C SER A 644 11.46 31.90 8.11
N GLY A 645 12.40 31.29 7.38
CA GLY A 645 12.93 29.97 7.72
C GLY A 645 13.02 28.93 6.60
N LYS A 646 13.70 29.21 5.49
CA LYS A 646 14.36 28.15 4.71
C LYS A 646 15.84 28.48 4.58
N GLY A 647 16.62 27.94 5.53
CA GLY A 647 18.08 28.02 5.53
C GLY A 647 18.70 27.32 4.33
N GLU A 648 20.01 27.43 4.22
CA GLU A 648 20.81 26.69 3.25
C GLU A 648 20.46 25.19 3.29
N HIS A 649 20.25 24.56 2.14
CA HIS A 649 19.90 23.14 2.06
C HIS A 649 20.99 22.35 1.35
N THR A 650 21.24 21.13 1.81
CA THR A 650 22.24 20.23 1.21
C THR A 650 21.54 19.12 0.43
N LYS A 651 22.01 18.85 -0.78
CA LYS A 651 21.48 17.80 -1.65
C LYS A 651 22.63 16.92 -2.16
N GLN A 652 22.44 15.60 -2.20
CA GLN A 652 23.38 14.71 -2.86
C GLN A 652 23.27 14.92 -4.38
N LEU A 653 24.40 15.08 -5.08
CA LEU A 653 24.41 15.30 -6.53
C LEU A 653 24.78 14.02 -7.28
N LEU A 654 25.73 13.26 -6.74
CA LEU A 654 26.22 12.02 -7.36
C LEU A 654 26.72 11.06 -6.28
N SER A 655 26.38 9.79 -6.40
CA SER A 655 27.08 8.70 -5.73
C SER A 655 27.66 7.79 -6.79
N LEU A 656 28.99 7.67 -6.82
CA LEU A 656 29.72 6.84 -7.76
C LEU A 656 30.55 5.82 -6.98
N THR A 657 30.31 4.54 -7.20
CA THR A 657 31.12 3.45 -6.64
C THR A 657 31.83 2.75 -7.79
N ALA A 658 33.15 2.66 -7.73
CA ALA A 658 33.96 1.88 -8.64
C ALA A 658 34.66 0.77 -7.86
N SER A 659 34.61 -0.46 -8.35
CA SER A 659 35.24 -1.61 -7.70
C SER A 659 35.92 -2.53 -8.71
N THR A 660 37.10 -3.00 -8.37
CA THR A 660 37.88 -4.00 -9.12
C THR A 660 38.67 -4.84 -8.12
N ALA A 661 39.27 -5.93 -8.55
CA ALA A 661 40.16 -6.74 -7.72
C ALA A 661 41.36 -7.22 -8.53
N TYR A 662 42.47 -7.48 -7.84
CA TYR A 662 43.64 -8.11 -8.41
C TYR A 662 43.84 -9.48 -7.76
N ASN A 663 43.74 -10.56 -8.53
CA ASN A 663 43.96 -11.93 -8.10
C ASN A 663 45.41 -12.35 -8.38
N PHE A 664 46.23 -12.42 -7.33
CA PHE A 664 47.62 -12.88 -7.38
C PHE A 664 47.76 -14.38 -7.67
N SER A 665 46.68 -15.17 -7.56
CA SER A 665 46.70 -16.60 -7.88
C SER A 665 46.40 -16.92 -9.35
N SER A 666 45.93 -15.95 -10.14
CA SER A 666 45.59 -16.17 -11.56
C SER A 666 46.80 -15.94 -12.47
N GLU A 667 47.14 -16.92 -13.31
CA GLU A 667 48.28 -16.84 -14.24
C GLU A 667 47.98 -16.05 -15.52
N THR A 668 46.72 -16.04 -15.98
CA THR A 668 46.34 -15.46 -17.28
C THR A 668 45.64 -14.11 -17.16
N CYS A 669 44.67 -13.99 -16.26
CA CYS A 669 43.85 -12.78 -16.10
C CYS A 669 43.82 -12.34 -14.63
N PRO A 670 44.88 -11.70 -14.10
CA PRO A 670 44.94 -11.28 -12.70
C PRO A 670 44.01 -10.11 -12.36
N LEU A 671 43.65 -9.23 -13.30
CA LEU A 671 42.71 -8.13 -13.03
C LEU A 671 41.25 -8.57 -13.22
N GLU A 672 40.43 -8.37 -12.20
CA GLU A 672 38.99 -8.60 -12.27
C GLU A 672 38.28 -7.41 -12.93
N PRO A 673 37.15 -7.65 -13.63
CA PRO A 673 36.39 -6.60 -14.30
C PRO A 673 36.07 -5.40 -13.39
N LEU A 674 36.27 -4.19 -13.93
CA LEU A 674 35.90 -2.94 -13.30
C LEU A 674 34.38 -2.79 -13.31
N THR A 675 33.77 -2.76 -12.13
CA THR A 675 32.35 -2.47 -11.96
C THR A 675 32.18 -1.02 -11.52
N ILE A 676 31.30 -0.29 -12.20
CA ILE A 676 30.98 1.11 -11.90
C ILE A 676 29.47 1.20 -11.69
N VAL A 677 29.05 1.82 -10.59
CA VAL A 677 27.64 2.14 -10.32
C VAL A 677 27.53 3.62 -9.94
N ALA A 678 26.67 4.35 -10.64
CA ALA A 678 26.42 5.76 -10.44
C ALA A 678 24.94 6.04 -10.21
N SER A 679 24.61 6.84 -9.20
CA SER A 679 23.26 7.36 -8.99
C SER A 679 23.24 8.86 -8.78
N SER A 680 22.24 9.54 -9.35
CA SER A 680 22.10 10.99 -9.30
C SER A 680 20.63 11.40 -9.26
N ASN A 681 20.35 12.42 -8.44
CA ASN A 681 19.11 13.20 -8.43
C ASN A 681 19.41 14.70 -8.58
N ALA A 682 20.56 15.05 -9.18
CA ALA A 682 21.06 16.43 -9.21
C ALA A 682 20.17 17.41 -9.97
N LEU A 683 19.52 16.96 -11.06
CA LEU A 683 18.77 17.83 -11.97
C LEU A 683 17.41 18.28 -11.42
N SER A 684 16.71 17.42 -10.69
CA SER A 684 15.45 17.77 -10.00
C SER A 684 15.16 16.79 -8.89
N ASP A 685 14.30 17.15 -7.93
CA ASP A 685 13.83 16.21 -6.89
C ASP A 685 12.94 15.10 -7.47
N ASN A 686 12.45 15.28 -8.70
CA ASN A 686 11.57 14.34 -9.39
C ASN A 686 12.29 13.56 -10.51
N LEU A 687 13.62 13.64 -10.58
CA LEU A 687 14.45 12.83 -11.47
C LEU A 687 15.37 11.94 -10.64
N LEU A 688 15.26 10.64 -10.84
CA LEU A 688 16.19 9.66 -10.32
C LEU A 688 16.87 8.95 -11.50
N LEU A 689 18.19 9.07 -11.58
CA LEU A 689 19.02 8.31 -12.51
C LEU A 689 19.89 7.33 -11.72
N SER A 690 19.88 6.07 -12.11
CA SER A 690 20.76 5.02 -11.60
C SER A 690 21.30 4.23 -12.78
N THR A 691 22.62 4.20 -12.94
CA THR A 691 23.27 3.48 -14.03
C THR A 691 24.44 2.68 -13.49
N GLY A 692 24.75 1.56 -14.12
CA GLY A 692 25.94 0.80 -13.81
C GLY A 692 26.44 0.03 -15.01
N GLY A 693 27.72 -0.34 -14.97
CA GLY A 693 28.37 -1.11 -16.01
C GLY A 693 29.53 -1.91 -15.45
N MET A 694 29.76 -3.07 -16.06
CA MET A 694 30.90 -3.93 -15.86
C MET A 694 31.76 -3.90 -17.11
N TYR A 695 33.05 -3.67 -16.89
CA TYR A 695 34.04 -3.47 -17.93
C TYR A 695 35.23 -4.38 -17.69
N ASP A 696 35.63 -5.15 -18.70
CA ASP A 696 36.77 -6.05 -18.63
C ASP A 696 38.03 -5.36 -19.16
N PHE A 697 39.18 -5.60 -18.52
CA PHE A 697 40.48 -5.13 -18.99
C PHE A 697 41.02 -5.96 -20.15
N TYR A 698 40.56 -7.21 -20.25
CA TYR A 698 41.06 -8.19 -21.20
C TYR A 698 40.12 -8.38 -22.37
N SER A 699 40.69 -8.85 -23.48
CA SER A 699 39.96 -9.26 -24.67
C SER A 699 39.48 -10.72 -24.51
N TYR A 700 38.89 -11.27 -25.56
CA TYR A 700 38.35 -12.64 -25.56
C TYR A 700 38.86 -13.42 -26.78
N ASP A 701 38.87 -14.74 -26.68
CA ASP A 701 39.12 -15.62 -27.82
C ASP A 701 37.89 -15.68 -28.73
N PRO A 702 38.00 -15.29 -30.02
CA PRO A 702 36.88 -15.35 -30.97
C PRO A 702 36.31 -16.75 -31.22
N LEU A 703 37.03 -17.83 -30.88
CA LEU A 703 36.58 -19.21 -31.08
C LEU A 703 35.88 -19.79 -29.85
N THR A 704 36.39 -19.49 -28.64
CA THR A 704 35.87 -20.07 -27.38
C THR A 704 34.99 -19.09 -26.59
N GLY A 705 35.10 -17.79 -26.85
CA GLY A 705 34.40 -16.74 -26.10
C GLY A 705 34.98 -16.46 -24.72
N GLU A 706 36.04 -17.17 -24.33
CA GLU A 706 36.70 -17.03 -23.04
C GLU A 706 37.65 -15.84 -23.00
N ARG A 707 37.93 -15.32 -21.80
CA ARG A 707 38.89 -14.22 -21.61
C ARG A 707 40.28 -14.69 -22.05
N ASN A 708 40.93 -13.92 -22.91
CA ASN A 708 42.33 -14.16 -23.24
C ASN A 708 43.19 -13.25 -22.34
N GLY A 709 44.39 -13.67 -21.95
CA GLY A 709 45.28 -12.84 -21.10
C GLY A 709 45.79 -11.55 -21.76
N ARG A 710 45.32 -11.20 -22.97
CA ARG A 710 45.72 -10.01 -23.71
C ARG A 710 44.82 -8.83 -23.34
N LEU A 711 45.41 -7.66 -23.20
CA LEU A 711 44.65 -6.46 -22.87
C LEU A 711 43.76 -6.07 -24.05
N ASN A 712 42.54 -5.58 -23.77
CA ASN A 712 41.63 -5.14 -24.80
C ASN A 712 42.21 -4.01 -25.68
N SER A 713 43.15 -3.23 -25.12
CA SER A 713 43.88 -2.19 -25.86
C SER A 713 44.89 -2.74 -26.87
N GLU A 714 45.46 -3.93 -26.63
CA GLU A 714 46.42 -4.57 -27.53
C GLU A 714 45.75 -5.09 -28.80
N ASP A 715 44.49 -5.52 -28.70
CA ASP A 715 43.67 -5.94 -29.83
C ASP A 715 43.01 -4.74 -30.57
N GLY A 716 43.33 -3.49 -30.20
CA GLY A 716 42.84 -2.29 -30.87
C GLY A 716 41.40 -1.88 -30.51
N ASN A 717 40.78 -2.53 -29.51
CA ASN A 717 39.36 -2.36 -29.15
C ASN A 717 39.11 -1.38 -27.98
N GLY A 718 40.11 -0.55 -27.64
CA GLY A 718 40.05 0.44 -26.55
C GLY A 718 40.51 -0.10 -25.19
N LEU A 719 40.56 0.75 -24.16
CA LEU A 719 41.11 0.37 -22.84
C LEU A 719 40.30 -0.70 -22.10
N LEU A 720 38.98 -0.69 -22.27
CA LEU A 720 38.06 -1.54 -21.52
C LEU A 720 36.98 -2.09 -22.44
N ARG A 721 36.66 -3.37 -22.31
CA ARG A 721 35.57 -4.05 -23.02
C ARG A 721 34.29 -3.97 -22.17
N PHE A 722 33.20 -3.47 -22.73
CA PHE A 722 31.91 -3.50 -22.05
C PHE A 722 31.38 -4.94 -21.97
N VAL A 723 31.05 -5.41 -20.75
CA VAL A 723 30.52 -6.76 -20.50
C VAL A 723 29.02 -6.70 -20.33
N LYS A 724 28.53 -5.88 -19.39
CA LYS A 724 27.10 -5.71 -19.13
C LYS A 724 26.83 -4.42 -18.39
N GLY A 725 25.60 -3.92 -18.45
CA GLY A 725 25.24 -2.69 -17.76
C GLY A 725 23.75 -2.42 -17.78
N PHE A 726 23.36 -1.42 -17.01
CA PHE A 726 21.98 -0.97 -16.92
C PHE A 726 21.89 0.56 -16.82
N VAL A 727 20.74 1.09 -17.24
CA VAL A 727 20.33 2.48 -17.05
C VAL A 727 18.87 2.48 -16.62
N ASN A 728 18.64 2.94 -15.39
CA ASN A 728 17.32 3.14 -14.81
C ASN A 728 17.11 4.64 -14.63
N MET A 729 16.07 5.18 -15.23
CA MET A 729 15.72 6.59 -15.10
C MET A 729 14.23 6.74 -14.81
N THR A 730 13.89 7.47 -13.78
CA THR A 730 12.50 7.84 -13.48
C THR A 730 12.39 9.35 -13.42
N MET A 731 11.46 9.91 -14.17
CA MET A 731 11.20 11.35 -14.24
C MET A 731 9.70 11.61 -14.04
N SER A 732 9.35 12.56 -13.17
CA SER A 732 7.98 13.02 -13.00
C SER A 732 7.90 14.54 -13.07
N ILE A 733 7.09 15.06 -13.98
CA ILE A 733 6.88 16.50 -14.16
C ILE A 733 5.38 16.76 -14.13
N ARG A 734 4.97 17.77 -13.36
CA ARG A 734 3.56 18.14 -13.20
C ARG A 734 3.40 19.64 -13.35
N GLY A 735 2.34 20.06 -14.04
CA GLY A 735 1.95 21.47 -14.11
C GLY A 735 1.39 22.01 -12.79
N ARG A 736 1.59 23.30 -12.53
CA ARG A 736 0.98 23.96 -11.36
C ARG A 736 -0.54 23.89 -11.46
N ARG A 737 -1.21 23.63 -10.34
CA ARG A 737 -2.68 23.60 -10.31
C ARG A 737 -3.26 24.93 -10.77
N THR A 738 -4.41 24.84 -11.43
CA THR A 738 -5.16 25.99 -11.95
C THR A 738 -5.66 26.93 -10.86
N ASP A 739 -5.82 26.43 -9.63
CA ASP A 739 -6.17 27.20 -8.44
C ASP A 739 -4.97 27.94 -7.79
N GLY A 740 -3.77 27.81 -8.37
CA GLY A 740 -2.54 28.42 -7.88
C GLY A 740 -1.90 27.72 -6.68
N SER A 741 -2.52 26.65 -6.14
CA SER A 741 -1.94 25.87 -5.06
C SER A 741 -0.69 25.12 -5.55
N LEU A 742 0.29 25.00 -4.65
CA LEU A 742 1.48 24.19 -4.93
C LEU A 742 1.03 22.73 -5.10
N PRO A 743 1.54 22.01 -6.12
CA PRO A 743 1.31 20.58 -6.21
C PRO A 743 1.76 19.93 -4.89
N GLY A 744 0.93 19.07 -4.30
CA GLY A 744 1.38 18.20 -3.21
C GLY A 744 2.59 17.35 -3.65
N ALA A 745 3.31 16.76 -2.69
CA ALA A 745 4.41 15.84 -3.00
C ALA A 745 3.98 14.83 -4.08
N PRO A 746 4.88 14.46 -5.02
CA PRO A 746 4.55 13.44 -6.02
C PRO A 746 4.02 12.23 -5.27
N VAL A 747 2.75 11.91 -5.52
CA VAL A 747 2.18 10.66 -5.04
C VAL A 747 3.01 9.60 -5.74
N THR A 748 3.78 8.83 -4.98
CA THR A 748 4.45 7.60 -5.44
C THR A 748 3.48 6.90 -6.38
N PRO A 749 3.90 6.37 -7.55
CA PRO A 749 2.99 5.67 -8.44
C PRO A 749 2.13 4.76 -7.59
N VAL A 750 0.85 5.12 -7.53
CA VAL A 750 -0.14 4.18 -7.07
C VAL A 750 -0.08 3.16 -8.20
N LEU A 751 0.71 2.10 -7.99
CA LEU A 751 0.35 0.79 -8.50
C LEU A 751 -1.16 0.74 -8.37
N PRO A 752 -1.92 0.59 -9.47
CA PRO A 752 -3.36 0.67 -9.42
C PRO A 752 -3.87 -0.06 -8.17
N ASN A 753 -4.50 0.73 -7.29
CA ASN A 753 -5.31 0.33 -6.14
C ASN A 753 -4.64 0.05 -4.78
N ALA A 754 -4.46 1.12 -3.99
CA ALA A 754 -4.61 1.05 -2.51
C ALA A 754 -6.10 1.05 -2.07
N ALA A 755 -7.01 1.40 -2.97
CA ALA A 755 -8.45 1.18 -2.82
C ALA A 755 -8.88 -0.01 -3.68
N ARG A 756 -8.26 -1.18 -3.47
CA ARG A 756 -8.80 -2.43 -4.05
C ARG A 756 -10.27 -2.52 -3.62
N SER A 757 -11.17 -2.54 -4.59
CA SER A 757 -12.46 -3.17 -4.37
C SER A 757 -12.17 -4.54 -3.75
N ILE A 758 -13.02 -4.97 -2.84
CA ILE A 758 -12.91 -6.24 -2.11
C ILE A 758 -12.71 -7.45 -3.07
N TYR A 759 -12.99 -7.24 -4.36
CA TYR A 759 -13.00 -8.20 -5.44
C TYR A 759 -12.29 -7.63 -6.66
N ARG A 760 -11.64 -8.49 -7.45
CA ARG A 760 -11.10 -8.15 -8.78
C ARG A 760 -12.29 -8.01 -9.73
N ASP A 761 -12.73 -6.77 -9.93
CA ASP A 761 -13.72 -6.42 -10.95
C ASP A 761 -12.94 -6.01 -12.20
N ARG A 762 -13.01 -6.88 -13.21
CA ARG A 762 -12.20 -6.89 -14.45
C ARG A 762 -12.19 -5.55 -15.19
N PHE A 763 -13.25 -4.76 -15.03
CA PHE A 763 -13.49 -3.52 -15.76
C PHE A 763 -13.59 -2.29 -14.82
N ASN A 764 -13.16 -2.40 -13.55
CA ASN A 764 -13.36 -1.39 -12.51
C ASN A 764 -12.08 -0.71 -12.03
N THR A 765 -11.42 0.00 -12.94
CA THR A 765 -10.29 0.87 -12.61
C THR A 765 -10.73 2.33 -12.44
N ILE A 766 -11.91 2.69 -12.95
CA ILE A 766 -12.41 4.07 -12.96
C ILE A 766 -12.90 4.44 -11.56
N ASN A 767 -11.97 4.99 -10.77
CA ASN A 767 -12.29 5.60 -9.49
C ASN A 767 -12.45 7.11 -9.64
N PHE A 768 -13.71 7.56 -9.64
CA PHE A 768 -14.01 8.97 -9.79
C PHE A 768 -13.53 9.85 -8.61
N ASP A 769 -13.28 9.26 -7.43
CA ASP A 769 -12.83 10.02 -6.25
C ASP A 769 -11.37 10.46 -6.35
N SER A 770 -10.57 9.80 -7.19
CA SER A 770 -9.15 10.11 -7.40
C SER A 770 -8.87 11.11 -8.53
N ILE A 771 -9.92 11.59 -9.21
CA ILE A 771 -9.77 12.47 -10.37
C ILE A 771 -9.69 13.92 -9.91
N ASP A 772 -8.52 14.54 -10.15
CA ASP A 772 -8.29 15.96 -9.89
C ASP A 772 -8.23 16.73 -11.22
N PHE A 773 -9.34 17.38 -11.58
CA PHE A 773 -9.42 18.23 -12.78
C PHE A 773 -8.62 19.53 -12.65
N THR A 774 -8.08 19.87 -11.47
CA THR A 774 -7.30 21.10 -11.27
C THR A 774 -5.88 21.00 -11.79
N ILE A 775 -5.36 19.77 -11.95
CA ILE A 775 -4.03 19.49 -12.48
C ILE A 775 -4.09 19.64 -14.02
N PRO A 776 -3.38 20.60 -14.62
CA PRO A 776 -3.47 20.83 -16.07
C PRO A 776 -2.80 19.70 -16.86
N TRP A 777 -1.65 19.20 -16.37
CA TRP A 777 -0.97 18.06 -16.96
C TRP A 777 0.04 17.43 -15.99
N GLU A 778 0.35 16.17 -16.21
CA GLU A 778 1.41 15.40 -15.57
C GLU A 778 2.03 14.44 -16.59
N LEU A 779 3.36 14.37 -16.61
CA LEU A 779 4.13 13.46 -17.42
C LEU A 779 5.05 12.66 -16.51
N ARG A 780 4.93 11.34 -16.55
CA ARG A 780 5.83 10.40 -15.88
C ARG A 780 6.50 9.52 -16.93
N LEU A 781 7.83 9.45 -16.85
CA LEU A 781 8.64 8.58 -17.68
C LEU A 781 9.46 7.65 -16.78
N SER A 782 9.50 6.38 -17.13
CA SER A 782 10.40 5.40 -16.52
C SER A 782 11.09 4.61 -17.62
N LEU A 783 12.40 4.78 -17.74
CA LEU A 783 13.25 4.08 -18.68
C LEU A 783 14.04 2.99 -17.95
N PHE A 784 14.00 1.78 -18.47
CA PHE A 784 14.81 0.66 -18.05
C PHE A 784 15.58 0.14 -19.27
N LEU A 785 16.89 0.28 -19.26
CA LEU A 785 17.79 -0.30 -20.25
C LEU A 785 18.71 -1.28 -19.55
N GLN A 786 18.87 -2.46 -20.12
CA GLN A 786 19.86 -3.44 -19.70
C GLN A 786 20.49 -4.05 -20.94
N SER A 787 21.80 -4.29 -20.88
CA SER A 787 22.50 -5.04 -21.92
C SER A 787 23.48 -6.01 -21.28
N ASP A 788 23.50 -7.24 -21.78
CA ASP A 788 24.43 -8.28 -21.40
C ASP A 788 25.17 -8.85 -22.63
N ARG A 789 26.50 -8.82 -22.55
CA ARG A 789 27.47 -9.34 -23.53
C ARG A 789 28.54 -10.20 -22.83
N SER A 790 28.18 -10.84 -21.73
CA SER A 790 29.07 -11.70 -20.95
C SER A 790 29.71 -12.81 -21.80
N ASN A 791 28.91 -13.47 -22.65
CA ASN A 791 29.42 -14.36 -23.69
C ASN A 791 29.40 -13.64 -25.05
N PRO A 792 30.57 -13.25 -25.59
CA PRO A 792 30.66 -12.51 -26.85
C PRO A 792 30.31 -13.34 -28.10
N LEU A 793 30.20 -14.68 -27.97
CA LEU A 793 29.73 -15.55 -29.05
C LEU A 793 28.20 -15.57 -29.16
N ASN A 794 27.50 -15.23 -28.08
CA ASN A 794 26.05 -15.18 -28.07
C ASN A 794 25.56 -13.82 -28.58
N PRO A 795 24.38 -13.77 -29.22
CA PRO A 795 23.75 -12.50 -29.53
C PRO A 795 23.53 -11.68 -28.26
N VAL A 796 23.68 -10.36 -28.38
CA VAL A 796 23.50 -9.42 -27.28
C VAL A 796 22.08 -9.55 -26.73
N GLN A 797 21.95 -9.84 -25.44
CA GLN A 797 20.65 -9.77 -24.77
C GLN A 797 20.48 -8.34 -24.28
N ALA A 798 19.49 -7.62 -24.81
CA ALA A 798 19.27 -6.22 -24.49
C ALA A 798 17.80 -5.94 -24.26
N ASN A 799 17.44 -5.69 -23.00
CA ASN A 799 16.08 -5.34 -22.63
C ASN A 799 15.98 -3.82 -22.57
N SER A 800 14.99 -3.25 -23.25
CA SER A 800 14.82 -1.81 -23.34
C SER A 800 13.34 -1.47 -23.26
N LEU A 801 12.91 -0.90 -22.14
CA LEU A 801 11.52 -0.55 -21.89
C LEU A 801 11.39 0.91 -21.44
N LEU A 802 10.58 1.68 -22.14
CA LEU A 802 10.15 3.02 -21.74
C LEU A 802 8.68 3.00 -21.35
N ASN A 803 8.39 3.14 -20.06
CA ASN A 803 7.05 3.37 -19.57
C ASN A 803 6.75 4.87 -19.56
N THR A 804 5.64 5.24 -20.17
CA THR A 804 5.16 6.61 -20.29
C THR A 804 3.75 6.70 -19.73
N SER A 805 3.52 7.67 -18.87
CA SER A 805 2.21 7.97 -18.31
C SER A 805 1.96 9.48 -18.42
N VAL A 806 0.92 9.84 -19.15
CA VAL A 806 0.53 11.22 -19.43
C VAL A 806 -0.87 11.44 -18.91
N LYS A 807 -1.05 12.46 -18.07
CA LYS A 807 -2.36 12.96 -17.65
C LYS A 807 -2.49 14.39 -18.13
N ALA A 808 -3.61 14.75 -18.76
CA ALA A 808 -3.85 16.09 -19.27
C ALA A 808 -5.33 16.49 -19.11
N SER A 809 -5.57 17.64 -18.50
CA SER A 809 -6.90 18.25 -18.41
C SER A 809 -7.08 19.21 -19.59
N ILE A 810 -7.66 18.72 -20.68
CA ILE A 810 -7.78 19.46 -21.95
C ILE A 810 -8.79 20.61 -21.84
N MET A 811 -9.84 20.42 -21.04
CA MET A 811 -10.86 21.42 -20.73
C MET A 811 -11.21 21.35 -19.25
N LYS A 812 -11.91 22.36 -18.70
CA LYS A 812 -12.26 22.42 -17.26
C LYS A 812 -12.90 21.13 -16.70
N ASN A 813 -13.64 20.41 -17.53
CA ASN A 813 -14.39 19.22 -17.13
C ASN A 813 -13.93 17.95 -17.87
N TRP A 814 -12.80 17.98 -18.58
CA TRP A 814 -12.29 16.83 -19.34
C TRP A 814 -10.85 16.54 -18.98
N GLN A 815 -10.57 15.29 -18.65
CA GLN A 815 -9.22 14.80 -18.40
C GLN A 815 -8.97 13.54 -19.21
N ILE A 816 -7.81 13.46 -19.84
CA ILE A 816 -7.34 12.28 -20.56
C ILE A 816 -6.09 11.77 -19.85
N GLU A 817 -6.01 10.46 -19.66
CA GLU A 817 -4.85 9.76 -19.15
C GLU A 817 -4.43 8.68 -20.14
N LEU A 818 -3.13 8.61 -20.43
CA LEU A 818 -2.51 7.70 -21.38
C LEU A 818 -1.37 6.99 -20.66
N ASP A 819 -1.44 5.67 -20.54
CA ASP A 819 -0.40 4.84 -19.94
C ASP A 819 0.07 3.82 -20.97
N SER A 820 1.37 3.74 -21.25
CA SER A 820 1.90 2.74 -22.18
C SER A 820 3.38 2.47 -21.90
N GLY A 821 3.80 1.22 -22.11
CA GLY A 821 5.20 0.87 -22.32
C GLY A 821 5.56 0.92 -23.80
N TYR A 822 6.83 1.16 -24.11
CA TYR A 822 7.40 0.93 -25.43
C TYR A 822 8.62 0.03 -25.28
N ASP A 823 8.57 -1.15 -25.88
CA ASP A 823 9.65 -2.11 -25.94
C ASP A 823 10.47 -1.83 -27.21
N PHE A 824 11.70 -1.34 -27.04
CA PHE A 824 12.57 -1.00 -28.17
C PHE A 824 13.24 -2.23 -28.80
N GLU A 825 13.17 -3.40 -28.16
CA GLU A 825 13.71 -4.63 -28.74
C GLU A 825 12.76 -5.20 -29.78
N ASN A 826 11.46 -5.19 -29.46
CA ASN A 826 10.40 -5.72 -30.33
C ASN A 826 9.72 -4.65 -31.21
N ASP A 827 10.10 -3.37 -31.06
CA ASP A 827 9.45 -2.22 -31.70
C ASP A 827 7.93 -2.13 -31.42
N GLU A 828 7.50 -2.56 -30.24
CA GLU A 828 6.08 -2.73 -29.87
C GLU A 828 5.65 -1.87 -28.68
N LEU A 829 4.39 -1.45 -28.70
CA LEU A 829 3.75 -0.77 -27.57
C LEU A 829 3.17 -1.81 -26.60
N VAL A 830 3.62 -1.76 -25.35
CA VAL A 830 3.20 -2.64 -24.27
C VAL A 830 2.01 -2.02 -23.54
N PHE A 831 0.87 -2.69 -23.62
CA PHE A 831 -0.36 -2.35 -22.87
C PHE A 831 -0.78 -0.87 -22.94
N PRO A 832 -1.03 -0.32 -24.14
CA PRO A 832 -1.42 1.08 -24.33
C PRO A 832 -2.84 1.30 -23.79
N MET A 833 -2.96 2.00 -22.67
CA MET A 833 -4.21 2.29 -22.01
C MET A 833 -4.59 3.75 -22.19
N VAL A 834 -5.81 3.98 -22.66
CA VAL A 834 -6.41 5.31 -22.80
C VAL A 834 -7.57 5.43 -21.83
N GLN A 835 -7.56 6.46 -21.01
CA GLN A 835 -8.60 6.78 -20.07
C GLN A 835 -9.11 8.20 -20.33
N VAL A 836 -10.43 8.37 -20.36
CA VAL A 836 -11.08 9.65 -20.61
C VAL A 836 -12.12 9.87 -19.54
N TYR A 837 -12.05 11.01 -18.88
CA TYR A 837 -12.92 11.40 -17.79
C TYR A 837 -13.65 12.69 -18.13
N ARG A 838 -14.95 12.74 -17.80
CA ARG A 838 -15.76 13.94 -17.93
C ARG A 838 -16.59 14.21 -16.68
N ASP A 839 -16.49 15.42 -16.15
CA ASP A 839 -17.40 15.93 -15.13
C ASP A 839 -18.69 16.47 -15.79
N LEU A 840 -19.82 15.84 -15.45
CA LEU A 840 -21.17 16.17 -15.91
C LEU A 840 -22.01 16.77 -14.77
N HIS A 841 -21.39 17.51 -13.86
CA HIS A 841 -21.99 18.20 -12.72
C HIS A 841 -22.48 17.23 -11.62
N CYS A 842 -23.59 16.54 -11.86
CA CYS A 842 -24.20 15.58 -10.94
C CYS A 842 -23.76 14.13 -11.25
N TRP A 843 -23.23 13.92 -12.46
CA TRP A 843 -22.71 12.65 -12.97
C TRP A 843 -21.21 12.77 -13.26
N GLN A 844 -20.54 11.63 -13.24
CA GLN A 844 -19.19 11.47 -13.75
C GLN A 844 -19.19 10.35 -14.77
N PHE A 845 -18.58 10.64 -15.90
CA PHE A 845 -18.43 9.71 -17.02
C PHE A 845 -16.96 9.36 -17.17
N GLY A 846 -16.68 8.08 -17.36
CA GLY A 846 -15.34 7.58 -17.57
C GLY A 846 -15.34 6.52 -18.66
N VAL A 847 -14.33 6.56 -19.51
CA VAL A 847 -14.01 5.50 -20.47
C VAL A 847 -12.58 5.08 -20.20
N GLN A 848 -12.34 3.77 -20.16
CA GLN A 848 -11.02 3.17 -20.20
C GLN A 848 -10.98 2.22 -21.39
N MET A 849 -9.89 2.20 -22.13
CA MET A 849 -9.71 1.25 -23.23
C MET A 849 -8.25 0.89 -23.43
N VAL A 850 -8.03 -0.35 -23.84
CA VAL A 850 -6.78 -0.83 -24.45
C VAL A 850 -7.11 -1.09 -25.93
N PRO A 851 -6.76 -0.17 -26.85
CA PRO A 851 -7.29 -0.17 -28.21
C PRO A 851 -6.61 -1.19 -29.14
N PHE A 852 -5.37 -1.59 -28.86
CA PHE A 852 -4.61 -2.56 -29.65
C PHE A 852 -3.70 -3.43 -28.75
N GLY A 853 -3.15 -4.51 -29.32
CA GLY A 853 -2.40 -5.54 -28.59
C GLY A 853 -3.21 -6.81 -28.30
N GLU A 854 -2.65 -7.71 -27.50
CA GLU A 854 -3.30 -8.99 -27.14
C GLU A 854 -4.52 -8.78 -26.22
N TYR A 855 -4.39 -7.88 -25.23
CA TYR A 855 -5.37 -7.63 -24.18
C TYR A 855 -6.33 -6.47 -24.50
N ARG A 856 -6.76 -6.35 -25.76
CA ARG A 856 -7.72 -5.32 -26.19
C ARG A 856 -8.98 -5.39 -25.34
N SER A 857 -9.37 -4.25 -24.79
CA SER A 857 -10.52 -4.19 -23.89
C SER A 857 -11.08 -2.78 -23.83
N PHE A 858 -12.35 -2.64 -23.44
CA PHE A 858 -12.93 -1.34 -23.10
C PHE A 858 -13.82 -1.46 -21.86
N SER A 859 -13.94 -0.36 -21.12
CA SER A 859 -14.86 -0.18 -20.01
C SER A 859 -15.39 1.24 -20.05
N ILE A 860 -16.71 1.37 -19.95
CA ILE A 860 -17.44 2.62 -19.87
C ILE A 860 -18.17 2.61 -18.55
N GLN A 861 -17.97 3.66 -17.76
CA GLN A 861 -18.61 3.83 -16.47
C GLN A 861 -19.31 5.19 -16.40
N LEU A 862 -20.55 5.17 -15.94
CA LEU A 862 -21.32 6.36 -15.60
C LEU A 862 -21.76 6.25 -14.14
N GLY A 863 -21.38 7.21 -13.29
CA GLY A 863 -21.69 7.19 -11.87
C GLY A 863 -22.16 8.54 -11.35
N LEU A 864 -22.88 8.53 -10.22
CA LEU A 864 -23.25 9.76 -9.51
C LEU A 864 -22.07 10.30 -8.69
N LYS A 865 -21.88 11.61 -8.70
CA LYS A 865 -20.78 12.29 -7.99
C LYS A 865 -20.96 12.37 -6.47
N PRO A 866 -22.15 12.69 -5.92
CA PRO A 866 -22.25 13.02 -4.49
C PRO A 866 -22.30 11.81 -3.55
N GLY A 867 -21.35 11.78 -2.61
CA GLY A 867 -21.32 11.00 -1.34
C GLY A 867 -22.17 9.73 -1.31
N GLN A 868 -23.37 9.83 -0.71
CA GLN A 868 -24.27 8.70 -0.43
C GLN A 868 -24.85 7.99 -1.66
N PHE A 869 -24.79 8.58 -2.86
CA PHE A 869 -25.27 7.97 -4.11
C PHE A 869 -24.16 7.54 -5.06
N SER A 870 -22.89 7.74 -4.68
CA SER A 870 -21.70 7.37 -5.47
C SER A 870 -21.63 5.88 -5.85
N ASP A 871 -22.37 5.03 -5.12
CA ASP A 871 -22.48 3.60 -5.39
C ASP A 871 -23.38 3.25 -6.57
N LEU A 872 -24.27 4.16 -7.00
CA LEU A 872 -25.08 4.00 -8.20
C LEU A 872 -24.23 4.29 -9.43
N ARG A 873 -23.80 3.20 -10.08
CA ARG A 873 -22.97 3.23 -11.27
C ARG A 873 -23.49 2.24 -12.30
N PHE A 874 -23.45 2.65 -13.56
CA PHE A 874 -23.73 1.81 -14.73
C PHE A 874 -22.42 1.50 -15.42
N LYS A 875 -22.27 0.26 -15.88
CA LYS A 875 -21.05 -0.21 -16.51
C LYS A 875 -21.35 -0.97 -17.80
N ALA A 876 -20.51 -0.75 -18.80
CA ALA A 876 -20.45 -1.58 -19.99
C ALA A 876 -18.98 -1.84 -20.31
N GLY A 877 -18.59 -3.08 -20.58
CA GLY A 877 -17.22 -3.39 -20.94
C GLY A 877 -17.10 -4.69 -21.71
N GLY A 878 -15.96 -4.91 -22.35
CA GLY A 878 -15.68 -6.11 -23.13
C GLY A 878 -14.20 -6.28 -23.39
N SER A 879 -13.75 -7.50 -23.66
CA SER A 879 -12.39 -7.80 -24.10
C SER A 879 -12.39 -8.35 -25.53
N THR A 880 -11.21 -8.59 -26.12
CA THR A 880 -11.00 -9.03 -27.50
C THR A 880 -11.82 -10.24 -27.94
N LYS A 881 -12.24 -11.09 -26.99
CA LYS A 881 -13.13 -12.22 -27.30
C LYS A 881 -14.60 -11.80 -27.43
N GLY A 882 -15.01 -10.61 -27.00
CA GLY A 882 -16.36 -10.02 -27.06
C GLY A 882 -16.57 -8.97 -28.16
N TRP A 883 -15.63 -8.79 -29.09
CA TRP A 883 -15.77 -7.88 -30.23
C TRP A 883 -16.55 -8.54 -31.38
N TYR A 884 -17.77 -9.00 -31.15
CA TYR A 884 -18.70 -9.39 -32.21
C TYR A 884 -20.15 -9.10 -31.83
#